data_AF-A0A924XLV9-F1
#
_entry.id   AF-A0A924XLV9-F1
#
_cell.length_a   1.000
_cell.length_b   1.000
_cell.length_c   1.000
_cell.angle_alpha   90.00
_cell.angle_beta   90.00
_cell.angle_gamma   90.00
#
_symmetry.space_group_name_H-M   'P 1'
#
loop_
_entity.id
_entity.type
_entity.pdbx_description
1 polymer ?
#
loop_
_entity_poly.entity_id
_entity_poly.type
_entity_poly.pdbx_seq_one_letter_code
_entity_poly.pdbx_strand_id
1 'polypeptide(L)'
;MNASEQNTVNLSEIIAEQFGANASYVEGLLTRFQTNPETIDESWRTYFSELLNGHESKVQTTEAQPQTVSTNGATATKTEVQKSEASESKAESQKPKTEIQLDAGTTVKPIIGGAKKIVENMEESLTVPTATSNRHVPVKLLDENRKVINDNLKRIGKKVSYTHLIAFALIKSLRKYPQLNYGYGVVNGKPSRLERESVNIGLAIDVEKKDGSRNLLVPNIKDTQKMNFAEFHAAYEEIVKKARDNKLEIKDFQGTTISLTNPGTIGTVASNPRLMSGQSTIIATGAIEYPAEYSAMTDAALSQIGISKVINISSTYDHRVIQGAESGLLLAHIHQLLIGQHDFYDEIFRDLNIHYAPLRWAKDFNPAILGSDHRREQTVKQAKVLELINAYRTRGHLIADVDPLDMLPLHHNAELDLETYGLTIWDLDREFITGGVQGRDILSLRELIDVMRRAYCGKVGIEYRHIQSREQKSWLREQMRGHFVDVTPLSKDTKKDLLIKLIEAEQFEKFLHTKYLGQKRFSLEGCETTIPMLDQLIKSAAERGVSDIYLGMAHRGRLNVLANIIGDATHNDMAERIFTVFEGTSHPNFPADEGDVKYHQGAFGAKSVDNKTVRLTLSSNPSHLEFVDAVVEGMTRARQDELFFEEKIDREKTFDAALPVLIHGDAAFAGQGIVMETLQLAGLKGYRVGGTIHIVINNHIGFTTSPEASRS
;
A
#
# COMPACT_ATOMS: atom_id res chain seq x y z
N MET A 1 40.58 -26.42 -52.66
CA MET A 1 40.17 -25.01 -52.51
C MET A 1 38.65 -24.95 -52.54
N ASN A 2 38.07 -23.90 -51.95
CA ASN A 2 36.64 -23.62 -51.76
C ASN A 2 36.02 -24.27 -50.51
N ALA A 3 35.59 -23.41 -49.59
CA ALA A 3 34.70 -23.70 -48.49
C ALA A 3 33.86 -22.45 -48.18
N SER A 4 32.57 -22.67 -47.89
CA SER A 4 31.66 -21.80 -47.12
C SER A 4 31.58 -20.30 -47.47
N GLU A 5 30.60 -19.94 -48.30
CA GLU A 5 29.76 -18.76 -48.00
C GLU A 5 28.62 -19.23 -47.09
N GLN A 6 28.59 -18.76 -45.84
CA GLN A 6 27.48 -19.02 -44.93
C GLN A 6 26.43 -17.92 -45.07
N ASN A 7 25.18 -18.33 -45.23
CA ASN A 7 24.03 -17.45 -45.22
C ASN A 7 23.78 -16.95 -43.78
N THR A 8 24.43 -15.86 -43.39
CA THR A 8 24.33 -15.31 -42.03
C THR A 8 23.01 -14.56 -41.85
N VAL A 9 22.02 -15.25 -41.29
CA VAL A 9 20.79 -14.64 -40.77
C VAL A 9 21.18 -13.58 -39.75
N ASN A 10 20.71 -12.34 -39.93
CA ASN A 10 21.08 -11.22 -39.06
C ASN A 10 20.32 -11.30 -37.73
N LEU A 11 20.79 -12.17 -36.83
CA LEU A 11 20.23 -12.34 -35.47
C LEU A 11 20.13 -11.01 -34.70
N SER A 12 21.01 -10.06 -35.01
CA SER A 12 21.01 -8.70 -34.44
C SER A 12 19.86 -7.82 -34.93
N GLU A 13 19.26 -8.06 -36.10
CA GLU A 13 18.02 -7.39 -36.53
C GLU A 13 16.82 -7.94 -35.77
N ILE A 14 16.71 -9.27 -35.64
CA ILE A 14 15.63 -9.94 -34.90
C ILE A 14 15.63 -9.51 -33.42
N ILE A 15 16.82 -9.39 -32.80
CA ILE A 15 16.96 -8.90 -31.42
C ILE A 15 16.67 -7.39 -31.32
N ALA A 16 17.00 -6.58 -32.34
CA ALA A 16 16.63 -5.16 -32.34
C ALA A 16 15.10 -4.97 -32.41
N GLU A 17 14.42 -5.66 -33.34
CA GLU A 17 12.97 -5.58 -33.54
C GLU A 17 12.19 -6.04 -32.31
N GLN A 18 12.63 -7.14 -31.67
CA GLN A 18 11.91 -7.70 -30.53
C GLN A 18 12.19 -6.97 -29.20
N PHE A 19 13.40 -6.46 -28.96
CA PHE A 19 13.84 -5.95 -27.65
C PHE A 19 14.15 -4.46 -27.59
N GLY A 20 14.21 -3.78 -28.75
CA GLY A 20 14.36 -2.32 -28.89
C GLY A 20 15.54 -1.77 -28.08
N ALA A 21 15.23 -0.87 -27.13
CA ALA A 21 16.23 -0.22 -26.27
C ALA A 21 17.11 -1.21 -25.47
N ASN A 22 16.63 -2.44 -25.22
CA ASN A 22 17.33 -3.45 -24.42
C ASN A 22 18.13 -4.46 -25.27
N ALA A 23 18.11 -4.34 -26.60
CA ALA A 23 18.82 -5.26 -27.50
C ALA A 23 20.31 -5.43 -27.14
N SER A 24 20.95 -4.36 -26.66
CA SER A 24 22.35 -4.35 -26.18
C SER A 24 22.63 -5.29 -25.01
N TYR A 25 21.68 -5.45 -24.09
CA TYR A 25 21.76 -6.37 -22.97
C TYR A 25 21.58 -7.82 -23.45
N VAL A 26 20.62 -8.04 -24.34
CA VAL A 26 20.28 -9.36 -24.88
C VAL A 26 21.41 -9.93 -25.76
N GLU A 27 22.02 -9.12 -26.63
CA GLU A 27 23.21 -9.53 -27.39
C GLU A 27 24.41 -9.81 -26.48
N GLY A 28 24.52 -9.10 -25.35
CA GLY A 28 25.48 -9.42 -24.29
C GLY A 28 25.26 -10.80 -23.67
N LEU A 29 24.01 -11.22 -23.48
CA LEU A 29 23.66 -12.56 -23.03
C LEU A 29 23.90 -13.62 -24.13
N LEU A 30 23.61 -13.33 -25.40
CA LEU A 30 23.92 -14.22 -26.53
C LEU A 30 25.43 -14.46 -26.66
N THR A 31 26.25 -13.41 -26.52
CA THR A 31 27.71 -13.52 -26.55
C THR A 31 28.22 -14.41 -25.40
N ARG A 32 27.62 -14.29 -24.21
CA ARG A 32 27.93 -15.17 -23.07
C ARG A 32 27.51 -16.61 -23.33
N PHE A 33 26.31 -16.84 -23.87
CA PHE A 33 25.84 -18.17 -24.25
C PHE A 33 26.77 -18.86 -25.26
N GLN A 34 27.20 -18.14 -26.30
CA GLN A 34 28.17 -18.63 -27.29
C GLN A 34 29.56 -18.93 -26.70
N THR A 35 29.94 -18.27 -25.60
CA THR A 35 31.24 -18.46 -24.94
C THR A 35 31.19 -19.56 -23.87
N ASN A 36 30.14 -19.61 -23.06
CA ASN A 36 29.86 -20.63 -22.06
C ASN A 36 28.35 -20.62 -21.68
N PRO A 37 27.55 -21.57 -22.16
CA PRO A 37 26.11 -21.65 -21.90
C PRO A 37 25.71 -21.63 -20.42
N GLU A 38 26.49 -22.26 -19.53
CA GLU A 38 26.18 -22.36 -18.09
C GLU A 38 26.30 -21.02 -17.34
N THR A 39 26.73 -19.94 -18.00
CA THR A 39 26.85 -18.60 -17.40
C THR A 39 25.57 -17.75 -17.49
N ILE A 40 24.49 -18.30 -18.07
CA ILE A 40 23.19 -17.63 -18.21
C ILE A 40 22.04 -18.56 -17.76
N ASP A 41 20.94 -17.96 -17.31
CA ASP A 41 19.76 -18.69 -16.84
C ASP A 41 19.16 -19.61 -17.92
N GLU A 42 18.49 -20.67 -17.47
CA GLU A 42 17.91 -21.71 -18.31
C GLU A 42 16.91 -21.18 -19.35
N SER A 43 16.08 -20.20 -18.98
CA SER A 43 15.14 -19.54 -19.91
C SER A 43 15.84 -18.84 -21.09
N TRP A 44 16.98 -18.20 -20.83
CA TRP A 44 17.82 -17.59 -21.87
C TRP A 44 18.57 -18.65 -22.69
N ARG A 45 19.03 -19.75 -22.09
CA ARG A 45 19.64 -20.88 -22.82
C ARG A 45 18.66 -21.50 -23.81
N THR A 46 17.43 -21.81 -23.37
CA THR A 46 16.39 -22.39 -24.22
C THR A 46 16.08 -21.46 -25.38
N TYR A 47 15.80 -20.18 -25.12
CA TYR A 47 15.54 -19.20 -26.18
C TYR A 47 16.69 -19.06 -27.19
N PHE A 48 17.94 -18.93 -26.75
CA PHE A 48 19.04 -18.85 -27.71
C PHE A 48 19.26 -20.15 -28.47
N SER A 49 19.00 -21.31 -27.86
CA SER A 49 19.01 -22.60 -28.57
C SER A 49 17.88 -22.69 -29.61
N GLU A 50 16.66 -22.22 -29.31
CA GLU A 50 15.54 -22.17 -30.25
C GLU A 50 15.79 -21.16 -31.37
N LEU A 51 16.36 -19.99 -31.06
CA LEU A 51 16.71 -18.96 -32.03
C LEU A 51 17.82 -19.41 -32.99
N LEU A 52 18.73 -20.28 -32.55
CA LEU A 52 19.80 -20.86 -33.37
C LEU A 52 19.37 -22.12 -34.12
N ASN A 53 18.47 -22.94 -33.54
CA ASN A 53 18.00 -24.20 -34.14
C ASN A 53 16.77 -24.01 -35.07
N GLY A 54 16.00 -22.92 -34.89
CA GLY A 54 14.70 -22.68 -35.53
C GLY A 54 14.70 -22.42 -37.04
N HIS A 55 15.84 -22.61 -37.73
CA HIS A 55 15.97 -22.45 -39.18
C HIS A 55 16.36 -23.72 -39.95
N GLU A 56 16.40 -24.89 -39.29
CA GLU A 56 16.32 -26.19 -39.98
C GLU A 56 14.95 -26.86 -39.77
N SER A 57 13.95 -26.46 -40.56
CA SER A 57 12.71 -27.23 -40.71
C SER A 57 12.13 -27.08 -42.11
N LYS A 58 12.41 -28.07 -42.96
CA LYS A 58 11.83 -28.17 -44.30
C LYS A 58 10.34 -28.47 -44.20
N VAL A 59 9.52 -27.62 -44.83
CA VAL A 59 8.12 -27.96 -45.13
C VAL A 59 8.10 -29.14 -46.11
N GLN A 60 7.36 -30.20 -45.77
CA GLN A 60 7.09 -31.30 -46.68
C GLN A 60 6.08 -30.85 -47.74
N THR A 61 6.51 -30.81 -49.00
CA THR A 61 5.61 -30.69 -50.15
C THR A 61 5.08 -32.06 -50.55
N THR A 62 3.76 -32.24 -50.53
CA THR A 62 3.10 -33.40 -51.14
C THR A 62 2.88 -33.14 -52.63
N GLU A 63 3.16 -34.12 -53.48
CA GLU A 63 2.98 -34.01 -54.93
C GLU A 63 1.51 -34.17 -55.37
N ALA A 64 1.13 -33.44 -56.41
CA ALA A 64 0.09 -33.84 -57.35
C ALA A 64 0.43 -33.30 -58.76
N GLN A 65 0.67 -34.20 -59.72
CA GLN A 65 0.82 -33.88 -61.14
C GLN A 65 -0.55 -34.02 -61.87
N PRO A 66 -0.64 -33.96 -63.22
CA PRO A 66 -0.95 -32.71 -63.90
C PRO A 66 -2.14 -32.84 -64.89
N GLN A 67 -2.60 -31.74 -65.49
CA GLN A 67 -3.07 -31.81 -66.88
C GLN A 67 -3.11 -30.45 -67.62
N THR A 68 -3.16 -30.55 -68.94
CA THR A 68 -2.89 -29.55 -69.96
C THR A 68 -4.10 -28.67 -70.31
N VAL A 69 -3.86 -27.52 -70.97
CA VAL A 69 -4.34 -27.20 -72.34
C VAL A 69 -3.93 -25.76 -72.71
N SER A 70 -3.51 -25.56 -73.97
CA SER A 70 -3.18 -24.26 -74.58
C SER A 70 -4.41 -23.51 -75.10
N THR A 71 -4.35 -22.19 -75.28
CA THR A 71 -4.79 -21.56 -76.56
C THR A 71 -4.30 -20.10 -76.73
N ASN A 72 -4.34 -19.65 -78.00
CA ASN A 72 -3.79 -18.40 -78.54
C ASN A 72 -4.73 -17.18 -78.43
N GLY A 73 -4.19 -16.00 -78.76
CA GLY A 73 -4.93 -14.87 -79.36
C GLY A 73 -4.77 -13.56 -78.58
N ALA A 74 -3.94 -12.60 -79.04
CA ALA A 74 -4.28 -11.53 -80.01
C ALA A 74 -5.11 -10.38 -79.36
N THR A 75 -4.96 -9.09 -79.66
CA THR A 75 -4.31 -8.42 -80.82
C THR A 75 -3.79 -7.01 -80.44
N ALA A 76 -3.09 -6.37 -81.39
CA ALA A 76 -2.62 -4.98 -81.48
C ALA A 76 -3.64 -3.87 -81.03
N THR A 77 -3.29 -2.57 -80.85
CA THR A 77 -2.53 -1.74 -81.80
C THR A 77 -1.90 -0.45 -81.23
N LYS A 78 -0.72 -0.14 -81.79
CA LYS A 78 0.15 1.05 -81.69
C LYS A 78 -0.52 2.42 -81.92
N THR A 79 0.15 3.50 -81.48
CA THR A 79 0.85 4.53 -82.31
C THR A 79 1.71 5.38 -81.36
N GLU A 80 3.05 5.25 -81.30
CA GLU A 80 4.10 5.97 -82.08
C GLU A 80 4.04 7.50 -81.87
N VAL A 81 5.00 8.16 -81.19
CA VAL A 81 6.27 8.75 -81.70
C VAL A 81 6.89 9.53 -80.50
N GLN A 82 8.20 9.66 -80.20
CA GLN A 82 9.46 9.29 -80.87
C GLN A 82 10.55 8.83 -79.84
N LYS A 83 11.82 9.29 -79.96
CA LYS A 83 12.96 9.07 -79.01
C LYS A 83 13.60 10.40 -78.57
N SER A 84 14.15 10.42 -77.36
CA SER A 84 15.45 11.06 -77.08
C SER A 84 16.22 10.18 -76.08
N GLU A 85 17.40 9.69 -76.48
CA GLU A 85 18.23 8.84 -75.62
C GLU A 85 19.05 9.70 -74.64
N ALA A 86 18.89 9.45 -73.34
CA ALA A 86 19.83 9.85 -72.30
C ALA A 86 19.89 8.74 -71.25
N SER A 87 21.10 8.36 -70.84
CA SER A 87 21.35 7.21 -69.98
C SER A 87 20.92 7.44 -68.54
N GLU A 88 19.95 6.65 -68.05
CA GLU A 88 19.67 6.55 -66.61
C GLU A 88 20.73 5.67 -65.93
N SER A 89 21.71 6.29 -65.28
CA SER A 89 22.49 5.62 -64.25
C SER A 89 21.69 5.57 -62.95
N LYS A 90 21.60 4.38 -62.36
CA LYS A 90 21.04 4.23 -61.01
C LYS A 90 21.94 4.96 -60.01
N ALA A 91 21.45 6.07 -59.46
CA ALA A 91 22.13 6.74 -58.35
C ALA A 91 21.83 6.00 -57.04
N GLU A 92 22.69 5.06 -56.67
CA GLU A 92 22.77 4.61 -55.28
C GLU A 92 23.26 5.77 -54.41
N SER A 93 22.43 6.20 -53.44
CA SER A 93 22.78 7.26 -52.51
C SER A 93 23.74 6.75 -51.42
N GLN A 94 25.01 6.57 -51.77
CA GLN A 94 26.07 6.33 -50.80
C GLN A 94 26.24 7.56 -49.90
N LYS A 95 26.03 7.42 -48.58
CA LYS A 95 26.45 8.44 -47.61
C LYS A 95 27.98 8.41 -47.49
N PRO A 96 28.69 9.55 -47.61
CA PRO A 96 30.13 9.58 -47.39
C PRO A 96 30.43 9.36 -45.90
N LYS A 97 31.23 8.34 -45.58
CA LYS A 97 31.89 8.21 -44.27
C LYS A 97 33.16 9.06 -44.31
N THR A 98 33.11 10.25 -43.72
CA THR A 98 34.31 11.08 -43.52
C THR A 98 35.15 10.47 -42.41
N GLU A 99 36.31 9.90 -42.75
CA GLU A 99 37.28 9.45 -41.75
C GLU A 99 37.90 10.66 -41.04
N ILE A 100 37.95 10.59 -39.70
CA ILE A 100 38.42 11.67 -38.84
C ILE A 100 39.93 11.54 -38.68
N GLN A 101 40.69 12.61 -38.98
CA GLN A 101 42.11 12.67 -38.63
C GLN A 101 42.27 12.81 -37.11
N LEU A 102 43.11 11.97 -36.50
CA LEU A 102 43.28 11.86 -35.06
C LEU A 102 44.51 12.66 -34.60
N ASP A 103 44.32 13.59 -33.67
CA ASP A 103 45.42 14.35 -33.08
C ASP A 103 46.33 13.48 -32.20
N ALA A 104 47.62 13.81 -32.19
CA ALA A 104 48.67 13.11 -31.45
C ALA A 104 48.42 13.14 -29.92
N GLY A 105 47.86 12.05 -29.40
CA GLY A 105 47.40 11.90 -28.01
C GLY A 105 46.06 11.17 -27.90
N THR A 106 45.28 11.10 -28.98
CA THR A 106 43.96 10.47 -29.00
C THR A 106 44.04 8.95 -28.97
N THR A 107 43.63 8.32 -27.87
CA THR A 107 43.61 6.85 -27.76
C THR A 107 42.31 6.28 -28.32
N VAL A 108 42.38 5.62 -29.49
CA VAL A 108 41.20 4.96 -30.09
C VAL A 108 40.89 3.66 -29.36
N LYS A 109 39.64 3.50 -28.92
CA LYS A 109 39.10 2.22 -28.42
C LYS A 109 37.87 1.86 -29.27
N PRO A 110 37.81 0.68 -29.90
CA PRO A 110 36.64 0.29 -30.67
C PRO A 110 35.44 0.10 -29.74
N ILE A 111 34.27 0.59 -30.17
CA ILE A 111 33.01 0.39 -29.46
C ILE A 111 32.55 -1.06 -29.73
N ILE A 112 32.51 -1.89 -28.68
CA ILE A 112 32.24 -3.33 -28.77
C ILE A 112 31.10 -3.76 -27.85
N GLY A 113 30.51 -4.93 -28.13
CA GLY A 113 29.39 -5.49 -27.35
C GLY A 113 28.18 -4.57 -27.31
N GLY A 114 27.48 -4.50 -26.17
CA GLY A 114 26.25 -3.71 -26.03
C GLY A 114 26.39 -2.22 -26.34
N ALA A 115 27.59 -1.63 -26.22
CA ALA A 115 27.83 -0.25 -26.63
C ALA A 115 27.77 -0.07 -28.16
N LYS A 116 28.18 -1.08 -28.95
CA LYS A 116 28.02 -1.09 -30.41
C LYS A 116 26.54 -1.13 -30.77
N LYS A 117 25.74 -1.91 -30.03
CA LYS A 117 24.29 -1.98 -30.24
C LYS A 117 23.57 -0.69 -29.93
N ILE A 118 24.05 0.09 -28.95
CA ILE A 118 23.55 1.46 -28.73
C ILE A 118 23.82 2.33 -29.97
N VAL A 119 24.98 2.21 -30.64
CA VAL A 119 25.25 2.93 -31.90
C VAL A 119 24.28 2.51 -33.00
N GLU A 120 24.08 1.21 -33.24
CA GLU A 120 23.12 0.70 -34.23
C GLU A 120 21.69 1.21 -33.96
N ASN A 121 21.22 1.09 -32.71
CA ASN A 121 19.92 1.59 -32.26
C ASN A 121 19.78 3.11 -32.45
N MET A 122 20.85 3.89 -32.19
CA MET A 122 20.84 5.33 -32.40
C MET A 122 20.85 5.70 -33.89
N GLU A 123 21.58 4.97 -34.74
CA GLU A 123 21.54 5.14 -36.19
C GLU A 123 20.15 4.83 -36.77
N GLU A 124 19.50 3.76 -36.31
CA GLU A 124 18.12 3.42 -36.69
C GLU A 124 17.13 4.52 -36.26
N SER A 125 17.29 5.05 -35.04
CA SER A 125 16.43 6.13 -34.51
C SER A 125 16.38 7.37 -35.41
N LEU A 126 17.43 7.63 -36.22
CA LEU A 126 17.48 8.76 -37.16
C LEU A 126 16.36 8.71 -38.21
N THR A 127 15.77 7.52 -38.44
CA THR A 127 14.65 7.33 -39.37
C THR A 127 13.28 7.65 -38.77
N VAL A 128 13.20 7.88 -37.45
CA VAL A 128 11.95 8.22 -36.74
C VAL A 128 11.85 9.74 -36.62
N PRO A 129 10.90 10.40 -37.32
CA PRO A 129 10.68 11.84 -37.21
C PRO A 129 9.96 12.14 -35.90
N THR A 130 10.76 12.45 -34.88
CA THR A 130 10.27 12.76 -33.53
C THR A 130 9.88 14.23 -33.39
N ALA A 131 8.75 14.48 -32.76
CA ALA A 131 8.40 15.78 -32.18
C ALA A 131 8.24 15.64 -30.67
N THR A 132 8.38 16.74 -29.94
CA THR A 132 8.25 16.74 -28.47
C THR A 132 7.28 17.84 -28.02
N SER A 133 6.40 17.49 -27.09
CA SER A 133 5.53 18.42 -26.38
C SER A 133 5.83 18.36 -24.89
N ASN A 134 5.85 19.52 -24.22
CA ASN A 134 6.21 19.66 -22.81
C ASN A 134 5.07 20.28 -22.02
N ARG A 135 4.93 19.92 -20.74
CA ARG A 135 3.97 20.56 -19.83
C ARG A 135 4.53 20.61 -18.40
N HIS A 136 4.50 21.79 -17.81
CA HIS A 136 4.71 21.94 -16.37
C HIS A 136 3.44 21.52 -15.60
N VAL A 137 3.63 20.72 -14.55
CA VAL A 137 2.56 20.23 -13.68
C VAL A 137 2.92 20.58 -12.22
N PRO A 138 2.01 21.17 -11.43
CA PRO A 138 2.26 21.45 -10.03
C PRO A 138 2.30 20.15 -9.23
N VAL A 139 3.28 20.01 -8.33
CA VAL A 139 3.54 18.77 -7.58
C VAL A 139 2.93 18.81 -6.17
N LYS A 140 2.36 19.95 -5.72
CA LYS A 140 1.84 20.10 -4.34
C LYS A 140 0.93 18.94 -3.94
N LEU A 141 -0.21 18.76 -4.63
CA LEU A 141 -1.15 17.70 -4.30
C LEU A 141 -0.54 16.29 -4.42
N LEU A 142 0.29 16.09 -5.44
CA LEU A 142 0.98 14.84 -5.70
C LEU A 142 1.92 14.45 -4.54
N ASP A 143 2.69 15.39 -3.99
CA ASP A 143 3.53 15.15 -2.82
C ASP A 143 2.70 14.97 -1.54
N GLU A 144 1.66 15.79 -1.32
CA GLU A 144 0.83 15.66 -0.11
C GLU A 144 0.08 14.32 -0.03
N ASN A 145 -0.64 13.93 -1.09
CA ASN A 145 -1.32 12.63 -1.11
C ASN A 145 -0.32 11.47 -1.08
N ARG A 146 0.85 11.62 -1.72
CA ARG A 146 1.92 10.62 -1.63
C ARG A 146 2.48 10.48 -0.20
N LYS A 147 2.57 11.54 0.60
CA LYS A 147 2.96 11.44 2.02
C LYS A 147 1.92 10.62 2.79
N VAL A 148 0.64 11.01 2.72
CA VAL A 148 -0.48 10.31 3.36
C VAL A 148 -0.50 8.82 2.99
N ILE A 149 -0.31 8.48 1.70
CA ILE A 149 -0.20 7.09 1.24
C ILE A 149 0.98 6.37 1.93
N ASN A 150 2.18 6.97 1.90
CA ASN A 150 3.38 6.34 2.46
C ASN A 150 3.32 6.18 3.99
N ASP A 151 2.71 7.10 4.72
CA ASP A 151 2.59 7.02 6.18
C ASP A 151 1.67 5.87 6.61
N ASN A 152 0.62 5.58 5.83
CA ASN A 152 -0.22 4.39 6.00
C ASN A 152 0.53 3.09 5.63
N LEU A 153 1.17 3.06 4.44
CA LEU A 153 1.89 1.88 3.94
C LEU A 153 3.17 1.53 4.72
N LYS A 154 3.73 2.48 5.49
CA LYS A 154 4.94 2.30 6.31
C LYS A 154 4.86 1.11 7.26
N ARG A 155 3.65 0.79 7.76
CA ARG A 155 3.40 -0.35 8.67
C ARG A 155 3.61 -1.71 8.00
N ILE A 156 3.26 -1.82 6.71
CA ILE A 156 3.40 -3.05 5.92
C ILE A 156 4.68 -3.09 5.06
N GLY A 157 5.61 -2.14 5.27
CA GLY A 157 6.88 -2.08 4.56
C GLY A 157 6.79 -1.71 3.08
N LYS A 158 5.61 -1.33 2.57
CA LYS A 158 5.42 -0.87 1.18
C LYS A 158 5.68 0.63 1.05
N LYS A 159 5.99 1.09 -0.16
CA LYS A 159 6.25 2.50 -0.47
C LYS A 159 5.77 2.85 -1.87
N VAL A 160 5.17 4.03 -2.03
CA VAL A 160 4.77 4.62 -3.31
C VAL A 160 5.70 5.77 -3.67
N SER A 161 6.26 5.70 -4.88
CA SER A 161 7.10 6.75 -5.49
C SER A 161 6.28 7.67 -6.39
N TYR A 162 6.84 8.82 -6.78
CA TYR A 162 6.23 9.68 -7.80
C TYR A 162 6.05 8.94 -9.14
N THR A 163 7.01 8.10 -9.52
CA THR A 163 6.95 7.32 -10.77
C THR A 163 5.73 6.40 -10.82
N HIS A 164 5.35 5.76 -9.71
CA HIS A 164 4.14 4.92 -9.64
C HIS A 164 2.87 5.73 -9.96
N LEU A 165 2.73 6.90 -9.33
CA LEU A 165 1.56 7.77 -9.50
C LEU A 165 1.51 8.36 -10.92
N ILE A 166 2.64 8.79 -11.46
CA ILE A 166 2.72 9.33 -12.83
C ILE A 166 2.50 8.23 -13.89
N ALA A 167 3.04 7.02 -13.67
CA ALA A 167 2.80 5.88 -14.55
C ALA A 167 1.31 5.46 -14.55
N PHE A 168 0.65 5.45 -13.39
CA PHE A 168 -0.78 5.16 -13.32
C PHE A 168 -1.64 6.27 -13.96
N ALA A 169 -1.24 7.55 -13.81
CA ALA A 169 -1.86 8.66 -14.53
C ALA A 169 -1.68 8.55 -16.05
N LEU A 170 -0.53 8.03 -16.52
CA LEU A 170 -0.30 7.71 -17.93
C LEU A 170 -1.22 6.57 -18.40
N ILE A 171 -1.29 5.45 -17.67
CA ILE A 171 -2.18 4.31 -17.98
C ILE A 171 -3.64 4.76 -18.09
N LYS A 172 -4.15 5.53 -17.11
CA LYS A 172 -5.49 6.14 -17.16
C LYS A 172 -5.66 7.08 -18.35
N SER A 173 -4.63 7.82 -18.74
CA SER A 173 -4.69 8.73 -19.89
C SER A 173 -4.70 7.99 -21.23
N LEU A 174 -4.02 6.85 -21.33
CA LEU A 174 -4.05 5.98 -22.53
C LEU A 174 -5.41 5.30 -22.72
N ARG A 175 -6.17 5.02 -21.65
CA ARG A 175 -7.58 4.58 -21.76
C ARG A 175 -8.46 5.63 -22.48
N LYS A 176 -8.11 6.91 -22.41
CA LYS A 176 -8.84 8.02 -23.05
C LYS A 176 -8.24 8.46 -24.40
N TYR A 177 -6.93 8.34 -24.54
CA TYR A 177 -6.17 8.67 -25.76
C TYR A 177 -5.37 7.44 -26.22
N PRO A 178 -6.04 6.36 -26.69
CA PRO A 178 -5.38 5.12 -27.07
C PRO A 178 -4.40 5.30 -28.23
N GLN A 179 -4.54 6.37 -29.03
CA GLN A 179 -3.68 6.60 -30.17
C GLN A 179 -2.22 6.94 -29.82
N LEU A 180 -1.95 7.31 -28.56
CA LEU A 180 -0.60 7.48 -28.04
C LEU A 180 0.10 6.13 -27.73
N ASN A 181 -0.63 5.01 -27.75
CA ASN A 181 -0.12 3.64 -27.61
C ASN A 181 0.16 2.95 -28.97
N TYR A 182 -0.24 3.58 -30.08
CA TYR A 182 -0.04 3.03 -31.41
C TYR A 182 1.44 3.01 -31.80
N GLY A 183 1.81 2.13 -32.73
CA GLY A 183 3.13 2.10 -33.36
C GLY A 183 3.10 2.58 -34.81
N TYR A 184 4.28 2.86 -35.38
CA TYR A 184 4.49 2.94 -36.82
C TYR A 184 5.16 1.65 -37.32
N GLY A 185 4.75 1.15 -38.48
CA GLY A 185 5.40 0.03 -39.17
C GLY A 185 5.11 0.04 -40.67
N VAL A 186 5.78 -0.83 -41.42
CA VAL A 186 5.52 -1.04 -42.86
C VAL A 186 4.96 -2.45 -43.03
N VAL A 187 3.66 -2.55 -43.30
CA VAL A 187 2.97 -3.83 -43.49
C VAL A 187 2.63 -3.99 -44.97
N ASN A 188 3.02 -5.10 -45.58
CA ASN A 188 2.82 -5.36 -47.01
C ASN A 188 3.33 -4.21 -47.92
N GLY A 189 4.49 -3.63 -47.58
CA GLY A 189 5.09 -2.50 -48.28
C GLY A 189 4.39 -1.15 -48.10
N LYS A 190 3.35 -1.05 -47.25
CA LYS A 190 2.60 0.19 -47.00
C LYS A 190 2.88 0.75 -45.60
N PRO A 191 3.20 2.05 -45.46
CA PRO A 191 3.22 2.74 -44.17
C PRO A 191 1.90 2.54 -43.45
N SER A 192 1.95 1.98 -42.24
CA SER A 192 0.78 1.49 -41.51
C SER A 192 0.86 1.88 -40.03
N ARG A 193 -0.30 2.19 -39.46
CA ARG A 193 -0.48 2.44 -38.03
C ARG A 193 -0.71 1.11 -37.33
N LEU A 194 0.13 0.78 -36.35
CA LEU A 194 0.06 -0.45 -35.56
C LEU A 194 -0.82 -0.19 -34.34
N GLU A 195 -2.11 -0.47 -34.45
CA GLU A 195 -3.06 -0.31 -33.36
C GLU A 195 -2.98 -1.51 -32.40
N ARG A 196 -2.74 -1.24 -31.12
CA ARG A 196 -2.50 -2.25 -30.09
C ARG A 196 -3.47 -2.06 -28.93
N GLU A 197 -4.24 -3.11 -28.62
CA GLU A 197 -5.19 -3.11 -27.50
C GLU A 197 -4.51 -3.22 -26.13
N SER A 198 -3.35 -3.88 -26.06
CA SER A 198 -2.56 -4.01 -24.83
C SER A 198 -1.65 -2.81 -24.62
N VAL A 199 -1.56 -2.36 -23.36
CA VAL A 199 -0.67 -1.28 -22.92
C VAL A 199 0.45 -1.91 -22.08
N ASN A 200 1.61 -2.08 -22.73
CA ASN A 200 2.80 -2.66 -22.11
C ASN A 200 3.77 -1.52 -21.79
N ILE A 201 3.72 -1.00 -20.56
CA ILE A 201 4.48 0.18 -20.15
C ILE A 201 5.92 -0.19 -19.79
N GLY A 202 6.87 0.24 -20.62
CA GLY A 202 8.31 0.17 -20.35
C GLY A 202 8.71 1.16 -19.26
N LEU A 203 9.51 0.72 -18.30
CA LEU A 203 9.93 1.52 -17.16
C LEU A 203 11.45 1.57 -17.11
N ALA A 204 12.01 2.78 -17.26
CA ALA A 204 13.46 2.94 -17.21
C ALA A 204 13.99 2.79 -15.77
N ILE A 205 14.79 1.76 -15.53
CA ILE A 205 15.42 1.42 -14.26
C ILE A 205 16.93 1.59 -14.41
N ASP A 206 17.51 2.50 -13.63
CA ASP A 206 18.96 2.65 -13.49
C ASP A 206 19.49 1.55 -12.56
N VAL A 207 20.33 0.65 -13.10
CA VAL A 207 20.97 -0.44 -12.35
C VAL A 207 22.47 -0.18 -12.27
N GLU A 208 22.95 0.11 -11.06
CA GLU A 208 24.37 0.28 -10.76
C GLU A 208 25.05 -1.08 -10.58
N LYS A 209 26.12 -1.34 -11.34
CA LYS A 209 26.92 -2.56 -11.26
C LYS A 209 28.00 -2.44 -10.18
N LYS A 210 28.57 -3.59 -9.79
CA LYS A 210 29.66 -3.69 -8.81
C LYS A 210 30.95 -2.94 -9.19
N ASP A 211 31.10 -2.53 -10.45
CA ASP A 211 32.23 -1.75 -10.96
C ASP A 211 31.96 -0.22 -10.97
N GLY A 212 30.81 0.23 -10.44
CA GLY A 212 30.37 1.62 -10.45
C GLY A 212 29.80 2.09 -11.80
N SER A 213 29.79 1.24 -12.84
CA SER A 213 29.11 1.54 -14.10
C SER A 213 27.60 1.39 -13.96
N ARG A 214 26.86 2.30 -14.59
CA ARG A 214 25.40 2.29 -14.60
C ARG A 214 24.87 1.73 -15.90
N ASN A 215 23.79 0.96 -15.84
CA ASN A 215 23.12 0.40 -17.00
C ASN A 215 21.63 0.69 -16.90
N LEU A 216 21.09 1.40 -17.90
CA LEU A 216 19.67 1.68 -18.00
C LEU A 216 18.97 0.48 -18.66
N LEU A 217 18.07 -0.17 -17.94
CA LEU A 217 17.21 -1.23 -18.47
C LEU A 217 15.77 -0.71 -18.55
N VAL A 218 15.04 -1.11 -19.58
CA VAL A 218 13.63 -0.74 -19.79
C VAL A 218 12.79 -2.02 -19.94
N PRO A 219 12.62 -2.82 -18.87
CA PRO A 219 11.59 -3.86 -18.84
C PRO A 219 10.19 -3.22 -18.83
N ASN A 220 9.17 -3.97 -19.22
CA ASN A 220 7.79 -3.51 -19.29
C ASN A 220 6.84 -4.37 -18.46
N ILE A 221 5.80 -3.71 -17.93
CA ILE A 221 4.66 -4.38 -17.28
C ILE A 221 3.59 -4.61 -18.35
N LYS A 222 3.12 -5.85 -18.50
CA LYS A 222 2.11 -6.22 -19.50
C LYS A 222 0.71 -5.76 -19.10
N ASP A 223 -0.14 -5.54 -20.10
CA ASP A 223 -1.61 -5.48 -19.93
C ASP A 223 -2.11 -4.48 -18.86
N THR A 224 -1.35 -3.42 -18.61
CA THR A 224 -1.61 -2.47 -17.51
C THR A 224 -2.95 -1.75 -17.61
N GLN A 225 -3.56 -1.70 -18.79
CA GLN A 225 -4.91 -1.16 -18.97
C GLN A 225 -5.98 -1.95 -18.21
N LYS A 226 -5.72 -3.21 -17.83
CA LYS A 226 -6.63 -4.08 -17.05
C LYS A 226 -6.45 -3.97 -15.52
N MET A 227 -5.34 -3.38 -15.06
CA MET A 227 -4.97 -3.36 -13.64
C MET A 227 -5.63 -2.19 -12.86
N ASN A 228 -5.91 -2.43 -11.58
CA ASN A 228 -6.10 -1.39 -10.56
C ASN A 228 -4.75 -0.87 -10.02
N PHE A 229 -4.74 0.11 -9.12
CA PHE A 229 -3.49 0.70 -8.63
C PHE A 229 -2.63 -0.27 -7.80
N ALA A 230 -3.25 -1.13 -6.98
CA ALA A 230 -2.53 -2.07 -6.12
C ALA A 230 -1.92 -3.23 -6.91
N GLU A 231 -2.62 -3.74 -7.92
CA GLU A 231 -2.11 -4.72 -8.88
C GLU A 231 -0.93 -4.15 -9.67
N PHE A 232 -1.08 -2.92 -10.18
CA PHE A 232 -0.01 -2.21 -10.87
C PHE A 232 1.21 -1.97 -9.97
N HIS A 233 1.00 -1.56 -8.71
CA HIS A 233 2.08 -1.38 -7.73
C HIS A 233 2.83 -2.69 -7.47
N ALA A 234 2.13 -3.80 -7.29
CA ALA A 234 2.73 -5.11 -7.09
C ALA A 234 3.56 -5.56 -8.30
N ALA A 235 3.01 -5.43 -9.52
CA ALA A 235 3.71 -5.77 -10.76
C ALA A 235 4.94 -4.88 -11.00
N TYR A 236 4.87 -3.59 -10.65
CA TYR A 236 5.98 -2.65 -10.73
C TYR A 236 7.13 -3.07 -9.80
N GLU A 237 6.84 -3.32 -8.52
CA GLU A 237 7.87 -3.73 -7.55
C GLU A 237 8.44 -5.13 -7.87
N GLU A 238 7.66 -6.04 -8.46
CA GLU A 238 8.19 -7.33 -8.97
C GLU A 238 9.22 -7.12 -10.08
N ILE A 239 8.91 -6.29 -11.09
CA ILE A 239 9.83 -5.99 -12.20
C ILE A 239 11.08 -5.25 -11.70
N VAL A 240 10.95 -4.30 -10.76
CA VAL A 240 12.09 -3.63 -10.12
C VAL A 240 12.96 -4.60 -9.32
N LYS A 241 12.34 -5.56 -8.62
CA LYS A 241 13.06 -6.61 -7.90
C LYS A 241 13.82 -7.51 -8.88
N LYS A 242 13.18 -8.00 -9.95
CA LYS A 242 13.85 -8.78 -11.01
C LYS A 242 15.02 -8.02 -11.63
N ALA A 243 14.87 -6.72 -11.90
CA ALA A 243 15.94 -5.88 -12.44
C ALA A 243 17.16 -5.80 -11.50
N ARG A 244 16.94 -5.61 -10.19
CA ARG A 244 18.01 -5.54 -9.18
C ARG A 244 18.65 -6.91 -8.90
N ASP A 245 17.85 -7.97 -8.86
CA ASP A 245 18.30 -9.34 -8.65
C ASP A 245 18.99 -9.94 -9.92
N ASN A 246 18.99 -9.21 -11.04
CA ASN A 246 19.44 -9.66 -12.37
C ASN A 246 18.67 -10.88 -12.93
N LYS A 247 17.37 -11.00 -12.59
CA LYS A 247 16.45 -12.08 -12.97
C LYS A 247 15.40 -11.64 -14.01
N LEU A 248 15.76 -10.73 -14.90
CA LEU A 248 14.87 -10.32 -16.00
C LEU A 248 14.93 -11.35 -17.12
N GLU A 249 13.76 -11.72 -17.62
CA GLU A 249 13.59 -12.65 -18.72
C GLU A 249 13.31 -11.92 -20.04
N ILE A 250 13.43 -12.65 -21.14
CA ILE A 250 13.11 -12.21 -22.52
C ILE A 250 11.77 -11.47 -22.61
N LYS A 251 10.74 -12.12 -22.06
CA LYS A 251 9.35 -11.66 -22.08
C LYS A 251 9.18 -10.30 -21.40
N ASP A 252 10.04 -9.97 -20.44
CA ASP A 252 9.95 -8.71 -19.68
C ASP A 252 10.36 -7.50 -20.53
N PHE A 253 11.08 -7.71 -21.64
CA PHE A 253 11.53 -6.63 -22.53
C PHE A 253 10.74 -6.53 -23.84
N GLN A 254 10.22 -7.66 -24.34
CA GLN A 254 9.52 -7.72 -25.62
C GLN A 254 8.20 -6.94 -25.64
N GLY A 255 7.83 -6.41 -26.81
CA GLY A 255 6.49 -5.85 -27.05
C GLY A 255 6.13 -4.61 -26.21
N THR A 256 7.13 -3.80 -25.83
CA THR A 256 6.91 -2.48 -25.19
C THR A 256 6.10 -1.59 -26.15
N THR A 257 5.01 -0.98 -25.67
CA THR A 257 4.14 -0.13 -26.52
C THR A 257 4.31 1.37 -26.25
N ILE A 258 4.64 1.72 -25.01
CA ILE A 258 4.97 3.06 -24.52
C ILE A 258 5.95 2.91 -23.37
N SER A 259 6.76 3.92 -23.05
CA SER A 259 7.65 3.88 -21.90
C SER A 259 7.73 5.20 -21.15
N LEU A 260 8.06 5.08 -19.87
CA LEU A 260 8.25 6.17 -18.92
C LEU A 260 9.72 6.14 -18.44
N THR A 261 10.40 7.28 -18.55
CA THR A 261 11.76 7.48 -18.04
C THR A 261 11.82 8.62 -17.04
N ASN A 262 12.66 8.50 -16.00
CA ASN A 262 12.77 9.48 -14.92
C ASN A 262 14.20 9.99 -14.73
N PRO A 263 14.72 10.84 -15.63
CA PRO A 263 16.01 11.50 -15.46
C PRO A 263 15.99 12.60 -14.38
N GLY A 264 14.82 12.97 -13.84
CA GLY A 264 14.70 13.93 -12.73
C GLY A 264 15.43 13.53 -11.44
N THR A 265 15.73 12.23 -11.26
CA THR A 265 16.50 11.71 -10.11
C THR A 265 17.94 12.24 -10.04
N ILE A 266 18.49 12.70 -11.17
CA ILE A 266 19.84 13.29 -11.28
C ILE A 266 19.80 14.80 -11.58
N GLY A 267 18.66 15.47 -11.28
CA GLY A 267 18.52 16.92 -11.47
C GLY A 267 18.23 17.36 -12.91
N THR A 268 17.84 16.44 -13.81
CA THR A 268 17.49 16.81 -15.19
C THR A 268 16.11 17.45 -15.26
N VAL A 269 16.02 18.74 -15.61
CA VAL A 269 14.76 19.49 -15.71
C VAL A 269 13.88 19.01 -16.87
N ALA A 270 14.47 18.65 -18.00
CA ALA A 270 13.77 18.18 -19.19
C ALA A 270 14.63 17.17 -19.95
N SER A 271 13.99 16.16 -20.54
CA SER A 271 14.67 15.21 -21.44
C SER A 271 13.81 14.94 -22.66
N ASN A 272 14.45 14.87 -23.82
CA ASN A 272 13.84 14.56 -25.10
C ASN A 272 14.40 13.21 -25.56
N PRO A 273 13.91 12.08 -25.01
CA PRO A 273 14.42 10.76 -25.34
C PRO A 273 14.20 10.44 -26.83
N ARG A 274 15.16 9.75 -27.44
CA ARG A 274 15.07 9.26 -28.82
C ARG A 274 14.12 8.07 -28.87
N LEU A 275 13.20 8.06 -29.84
CA LEU A 275 12.32 6.92 -30.07
C LEU A 275 13.08 5.76 -30.72
N MET A 276 12.71 4.54 -30.33
CA MET A 276 13.12 3.30 -30.98
C MET A 276 12.03 2.86 -31.96
N SER A 277 12.41 2.04 -32.95
CA SER A 277 11.46 1.40 -33.85
C SER A 277 10.43 0.57 -33.08
N GLY A 278 9.19 0.49 -33.58
CA GLY A 278 8.07 -0.20 -32.93
C GLY A 278 7.33 0.56 -31.82
N GLN A 279 7.91 1.59 -31.20
CA GLN A 279 7.28 2.41 -30.15
C GLN A 279 7.17 3.89 -30.55
N SER A 280 5.96 4.46 -30.55
CA SER A 280 5.74 5.82 -31.06
C SER A 280 5.59 6.92 -30.01
N THR A 281 5.67 6.62 -28.70
CA THR A 281 5.65 7.63 -27.61
C THR A 281 6.62 7.24 -26.49
N ILE A 282 7.44 8.17 -26.00
CA ILE A 282 8.14 8.07 -24.71
C ILE A 282 7.76 9.27 -23.85
N ILE A 283 7.39 9.03 -22.60
CA ILE A 283 7.18 10.07 -21.59
C ILE A 283 8.43 10.19 -20.73
N ALA A 284 8.92 11.41 -20.50
CA ALA A 284 10.00 11.66 -19.54
C ALA A 284 9.55 12.61 -18.42
N THR A 285 9.94 12.31 -17.19
CA THR A 285 9.69 13.15 -16.02
C THR A 285 10.97 13.85 -15.57
N GLY A 286 10.93 15.18 -15.52
CA GLY A 286 12.03 16.01 -15.01
C GLY A 286 12.15 16.00 -13.49
N ALA A 287 13.08 16.80 -12.99
CA ALA A 287 13.26 17.03 -11.55
C ALA A 287 12.01 17.68 -10.91
N ILE A 288 11.84 17.45 -9.60
CA ILE A 288 10.79 18.07 -8.78
C ILE A 288 11.44 19.20 -8.00
N GLU A 289 11.27 20.43 -8.48
CA GLU A 289 11.94 21.63 -7.97
C GLU A 289 10.99 22.83 -7.97
N TYR A 290 11.35 23.89 -7.25
CA TYR A 290 10.64 25.16 -7.39
C TYR A 290 11.02 25.83 -8.72
N PRO A 291 10.15 26.66 -9.32
CA PRO A 291 10.54 27.47 -10.47
C PRO A 291 11.81 28.29 -10.16
N ALA A 292 12.66 28.51 -11.17
CA ALA A 292 14.01 29.04 -11.00
C ALA A 292 14.03 30.40 -10.27
N GLU A 293 13.01 31.22 -10.50
CA GLU A 293 12.76 32.54 -9.90
C GLU A 293 12.60 32.49 -8.36
N TYR A 294 12.21 31.31 -7.84
CA TYR A 294 11.90 31.06 -6.44
C TYR A 294 12.93 30.14 -5.74
N SER A 295 13.92 29.65 -6.47
CA SER A 295 14.90 28.63 -6.03
C SER A 295 15.72 29.00 -4.78
N ALA A 296 15.91 30.29 -4.52
CA ALA A 296 16.67 30.81 -3.36
C ALA A 296 15.78 31.32 -2.20
N MET A 297 14.45 31.17 -2.29
CA MET A 297 13.55 31.52 -1.17
C MET A 297 13.52 30.40 -0.12
N THR A 298 13.23 30.76 1.13
CA THR A 298 13.03 29.76 2.20
C THR A 298 11.68 29.05 2.02
N ASP A 299 11.59 27.78 2.41
CA ASP A 299 10.32 27.02 2.34
C ASP A 299 9.18 27.70 3.14
N ALA A 300 9.52 28.39 4.23
CA ALA A 300 8.56 29.20 4.99
C ALA A 300 8.00 30.39 4.19
N ALA A 301 8.86 31.11 3.45
CA ALA A 301 8.41 32.18 2.56
C ALA A 301 7.55 31.63 1.42
N LEU A 302 7.97 30.52 0.79
CA LEU A 302 7.24 29.86 -0.29
C LEU A 302 5.86 29.35 0.15
N SER A 303 5.75 28.84 1.37
CA SER A 303 4.49 28.41 1.99
C SER A 303 3.56 29.59 2.33
N GLN A 304 4.12 30.75 2.68
CA GLN A 304 3.34 31.99 2.79
C GLN A 304 2.78 32.39 1.42
N ILE A 305 3.61 32.56 0.38
CA ILE A 305 3.12 32.96 -0.96
C ILE A 305 2.39 31.86 -1.77
N GLY A 306 2.26 30.64 -1.24
CA GLY A 306 1.50 29.55 -1.88
C GLY A 306 2.20 28.98 -3.13
N ILE A 307 3.52 28.98 -3.19
CA ILE A 307 4.28 28.47 -4.34
C ILE A 307 4.55 26.97 -4.18
N SER A 308 4.16 26.18 -5.20
CA SER A 308 4.45 24.75 -5.27
C SER A 308 5.70 24.44 -6.07
N LYS A 309 6.38 23.34 -5.72
CA LYS A 309 7.28 22.66 -6.65
C LYS A 309 6.53 22.23 -7.91
N VAL A 310 7.21 22.22 -9.04
CA VAL A 310 6.71 21.77 -10.34
C VAL A 310 7.52 20.57 -10.83
N ILE A 311 6.93 19.82 -11.74
CA ILE A 311 7.61 18.82 -12.55
C ILE A 311 7.33 19.14 -14.02
N ASN A 312 8.35 19.07 -14.86
CA ASN A 312 8.16 19.10 -16.30
C ASN A 312 7.95 17.67 -16.79
N ILE A 313 6.88 17.45 -17.55
CA ILE A 313 6.60 16.17 -18.21
C ILE A 313 6.69 16.41 -19.72
N SER A 314 7.62 15.71 -20.37
CA SER A 314 7.75 15.71 -21.83
C SER A 314 7.12 14.45 -22.42
N SER A 315 6.60 14.59 -23.63
CA SER A 315 6.14 13.52 -24.49
C SER A 315 6.87 13.66 -25.82
N THR A 316 7.82 12.77 -26.10
CA THR A 316 8.42 12.64 -27.44
C THR A 316 7.63 11.58 -28.20
N TYR A 317 7.16 11.92 -29.41
CA TYR A 317 6.29 11.07 -30.20
C TYR A 317 6.66 11.06 -31.69
N ASP A 318 6.26 9.99 -32.39
CA ASP A 318 6.46 9.82 -33.83
C ASP A 318 5.40 10.62 -34.60
N HIS A 319 5.82 11.70 -35.25
CA HIS A 319 4.93 12.64 -35.93
C HIS A 319 4.32 12.06 -37.24
N ARG A 320 4.63 10.81 -37.61
CA ARG A 320 3.93 10.07 -38.68
C ARG A 320 2.56 9.55 -38.24
N VAL A 321 2.41 9.22 -36.96
CA VAL A 321 1.22 8.51 -36.43
C VAL A 321 0.49 9.27 -35.32
N ILE A 322 1.17 10.22 -34.65
CA ILE A 322 0.62 11.03 -33.55
C ILE A 322 0.73 12.51 -33.90
N GLN A 323 -0.34 13.27 -33.71
CA GLN A 323 -0.37 14.71 -33.89
C GLN A 323 0.02 15.45 -32.60
N GLY A 324 0.65 16.62 -32.72
CA GLY A 324 1.06 17.41 -31.55
C GLY A 324 -0.10 17.88 -30.65
N ALA A 325 -1.30 18.04 -31.21
CA ALA A 325 -2.51 18.30 -30.43
C ALA A 325 -2.87 17.12 -29.50
N GLU A 326 -2.67 15.88 -29.95
CA GLU A 326 -2.99 14.66 -29.20
C GLU A 326 -2.00 14.44 -28.06
N SER A 327 -0.71 14.66 -28.32
CA SER A 327 0.34 14.68 -27.29
C SER A 327 0.08 15.77 -26.24
N GLY A 328 -0.32 16.97 -26.68
CA GLY A 328 -0.73 18.07 -25.78
C GLY A 328 -1.95 17.73 -24.92
N LEU A 329 -2.94 17.00 -25.47
CA LEU A 329 -4.13 16.53 -24.75
C LEU A 329 -3.82 15.40 -23.76
N LEU A 330 -2.91 14.48 -24.10
CA LEU A 330 -2.41 13.46 -23.16
C LEU A 330 -1.78 14.13 -21.94
N LEU A 331 -0.85 15.07 -22.17
CA LEU A 331 -0.19 15.83 -21.09
C LEU A 331 -1.19 16.70 -20.30
N ALA A 332 -2.23 17.23 -20.95
CA ALA A 332 -3.32 17.93 -20.26
C ALA A 332 -4.07 17.01 -19.28
N HIS A 333 -4.33 15.78 -19.68
CA HIS A 333 -5.06 14.81 -18.88
C HIS A 333 -4.22 14.25 -17.74
N ILE A 334 -2.93 13.99 -17.98
CA ILE A 334 -1.97 13.65 -16.91
C ILE A 334 -1.93 14.78 -15.88
N HIS A 335 -1.86 16.05 -16.30
CA HIS A 335 -1.95 17.19 -15.38
C HIS A 335 -3.27 17.16 -14.58
N GLN A 336 -4.42 16.98 -15.22
CA GLN A 336 -5.74 16.91 -14.55
C GLN A 336 -5.79 15.82 -13.48
N LEU A 337 -5.30 14.61 -13.79
CA LEU A 337 -5.24 13.48 -12.85
C LEU A 337 -4.31 13.78 -11.67
N LEU A 338 -3.12 14.36 -11.91
CA LEU A 338 -2.15 14.69 -10.87
C LEU A 338 -2.59 15.87 -9.97
N ILE A 339 -3.55 16.70 -10.41
CA ILE A 339 -4.27 17.66 -9.54
C ILE A 339 -5.59 17.10 -8.98
N GLY A 340 -5.82 15.79 -9.08
CA GLY A 340 -6.90 15.07 -8.41
C GLY A 340 -8.27 15.12 -9.09
N GLN A 341 -8.34 15.52 -10.36
CA GLN A 341 -9.58 15.37 -11.15
C GLN A 341 -9.80 13.90 -11.56
N HIS A 342 -11.03 13.59 -11.99
CA HIS A 342 -11.43 12.23 -12.43
C HIS A 342 -11.19 11.17 -11.34
N ASP A 343 -11.47 11.55 -10.09
CA ASP A 343 -11.41 10.73 -8.87
C ASP A 343 -10.07 9.95 -8.72
N PHE A 344 -8.99 10.57 -9.20
CA PHE A 344 -7.70 9.90 -9.35
C PHE A 344 -7.14 9.39 -8.03
N TYR A 345 -7.17 10.24 -6.99
CA TYR A 345 -6.68 9.86 -5.67
C TYR A 345 -7.70 9.02 -4.90
N ASP A 346 -9.00 9.16 -5.13
CA ASP A 346 -10.02 8.32 -4.49
C ASP A 346 -9.89 6.85 -4.91
N GLU A 347 -9.68 6.60 -6.20
CA GLU A 347 -9.38 5.27 -6.72
C GLU A 347 -8.11 4.71 -6.09
N ILE A 348 -7.02 5.49 -6.05
CA ILE A 348 -5.75 5.05 -5.46
C ILE A 348 -5.89 4.76 -3.95
N PHE A 349 -6.61 5.59 -3.21
CA PHE A 349 -6.79 5.40 -1.76
C PHE A 349 -7.67 4.20 -1.47
N ARG A 350 -8.75 3.99 -2.24
CA ARG A 350 -9.60 2.81 -2.17
C ARG A 350 -8.84 1.53 -2.52
N ASP A 351 -8.10 1.53 -3.63
CA ASP A 351 -7.31 0.37 -4.08
C ASP A 351 -6.21 -0.01 -3.06
N LEU A 352 -5.78 0.92 -2.20
CA LEU A 352 -4.78 0.72 -1.14
C LEU A 352 -5.39 0.51 0.27
N ASN A 353 -6.71 0.41 0.40
CA ASN A 353 -7.45 0.38 1.68
C ASN A 353 -7.05 1.50 2.66
N ILE A 354 -6.88 2.73 2.15
CA ILE A 354 -6.55 3.90 2.98
C ILE A 354 -7.84 4.56 3.48
N HIS A 355 -8.08 4.46 4.78
CA HIS A 355 -9.28 4.93 5.48
C HIS A 355 -9.50 6.46 5.54
N TYR A 356 -8.60 7.26 4.97
CA TYR A 356 -8.66 8.72 4.99
C TYR A 356 -9.12 9.27 3.63
N ALA A 357 -9.89 10.35 3.62
CA ALA A 357 -10.12 11.09 2.38
C ALA A 357 -8.78 11.62 1.81
N PRO A 358 -8.56 11.54 0.49
CA PRO A 358 -7.42 12.20 -0.14
C PRO A 358 -7.60 13.72 -0.06
N LEU A 359 -6.49 14.43 0.13
CA LEU A 359 -6.48 15.90 0.05
C LEU A 359 -6.90 16.33 -1.35
N ARG A 360 -7.56 17.50 -1.46
CA ARG A 360 -8.07 18.04 -2.74
C ARG A 360 -7.27 19.24 -3.24
N TRP A 361 -7.28 19.44 -4.56
CA TRP A 361 -6.81 20.70 -5.14
C TRP A 361 -7.83 21.81 -4.89
N ALA A 362 -7.43 22.81 -4.11
CA ALA A 362 -8.20 24.03 -3.87
C ALA A 362 -7.41 25.25 -4.30
N LYS A 363 -8.10 26.37 -4.56
CA LYS A 363 -7.44 27.68 -4.73
C LYS A 363 -7.00 28.18 -3.36
N ASP A 364 -5.79 28.70 -3.27
CA ASP A 364 -5.36 29.40 -2.07
C ASP A 364 -6.13 30.73 -1.93
N PHE A 365 -6.59 30.98 -0.72
CA PHE A 365 -7.01 32.30 -0.26
C PHE A 365 -6.11 32.61 0.92
N ASN A 366 -4.98 33.29 0.68
CA ASN A 366 -4.06 33.67 1.76
C ASN A 366 -4.41 35.06 2.32
N PRO A 367 -4.95 35.13 3.55
CA PRO A 367 -5.25 36.39 4.22
C PRO A 367 -4.04 37.28 4.46
N ALA A 368 -2.82 36.74 4.50
CA ALA A 368 -1.62 37.50 4.84
C ALA A 368 -1.10 38.38 3.70
N ILE A 369 -1.56 38.16 2.46
CA ILE A 369 -0.96 38.75 1.24
C ILE A 369 -2.02 39.30 0.29
N LEU A 370 -3.22 38.70 0.26
CA LEU A 370 -4.28 39.06 -0.69
C LEU A 370 -5.58 39.34 0.08
N GLY A 371 -5.99 40.62 0.15
CA GLY A 371 -7.22 41.05 0.84
C GLY A 371 -7.15 42.50 1.31
N SER A 372 -8.30 43.09 1.65
CA SER A 372 -8.36 44.42 2.29
C SER A 372 -8.48 44.35 3.81
N ASP A 373 -8.87 43.19 4.37
CA ASP A 373 -9.03 42.94 5.81
C ASP A 373 -8.29 41.67 6.24
N HIS A 374 -6.97 41.68 5.99
CA HIS A 374 -6.04 40.59 6.31
C HIS A 374 -6.21 40.03 7.73
N ARG A 375 -6.43 40.91 8.73
CA ARG A 375 -6.54 40.52 10.14
C ARG A 375 -7.82 39.73 10.44
N ARG A 376 -8.96 40.14 9.88
CA ARG A 376 -10.23 39.41 10.04
C ARG A 376 -10.13 38.02 9.44
N GLU A 377 -9.62 37.90 8.22
CA GLU A 377 -9.52 36.62 7.51
C GLU A 377 -8.54 35.65 8.18
N GLN A 378 -7.39 36.13 8.69
CA GLN A 378 -6.49 35.31 9.54
C GLN A 378 -7.21 34.81 10.79
N THR A 379 -7.98 35.69 11.46
CA THR A 379 -8.76 35.32 12.66
C THR A 379 -9.83 34.27 12.36
N VAL A 380 -10.48 34.36 11.19
CA VAL A 380 -11.45 33.35 10.73
C VAL A 380 -10.77 32.00 10.50
N LYS A 381 -9.64 31.93 9.76
CA LYS A 381 -8.91 30.66 9.59
C LYS A 381 -8.43 30.08 10.93
N GLN A 382 -7.95 30.93 11.84
CA GLN A 382 -7.53 30.52 13.18
C GLN A 382 -8.70 29.94 14.01
N ALA A 383 -9.89 30.54 13.96
CA ALA A 383 -11.07 29.98 14.61
C ALA A 383 -11.46 28.62 14.01
N LYS A 384 -11.41 28.51 12.67
CA LYS A 384 -11.69 27.28 11.92
C LYS A 384 -10.74 26.13 12.25
N VAL A 385 -9.46 26.41 12.49
CA VAL A 385 -8.50 25.40 12.98
C VAL A 385 -8.86 24.91 14.40
N LEU A 386 -9.34 25.78 15.29
CA LEU A 386 -9.79 25.36 16.64
C LEU A 386 -11.07 24.51 16.59
N GLU A 387 -12.00 24.82 15.67
CA GLU A 387 -13.17 23.98 15.40
C GLU A 387 -12.75 22.58 14.91
N LEU A 388 -11.83 22.48 13.95
CA LEU A 388 -11.29 21.22 13.44
C LEU A 388 -10.65 20.37 14.57
N ILE A 389 -9.87 20.98 15.46
CA ILE A 389 -9.30 20.29 16.64
C ILE A 389 -10.41 19.72 17.54
N ASN A 390 -11.51 20.46 17.74
CA ASN A 390 -12.64 19.97 18.51
C ASN A 390 -13.38 18.83 17.79
N ALA A 391 -13.49 18.88 16.46
CA ALA A 391 -14.09 17.82 15.65
C ALA A 391 -13.31 16.51 15.76
N TYR A 392 -11.98 16.52 15.55
CA TYR A 392 -11.14 15.32 15.75
C TYR A 392 -11.27 14.73 17.15
N ARG A 393 -11.26 15.58 18.19
CA ARG A 393 -11.45 15.15 19.60
C ARG A 393 -12.82 14.53 19.89
N THR A 394 -13.84 14.84 19.10
CA THR A 394 -15.24 14.47 19.35
C THR A 394 -15.74 13.37 18.41
N ARG A 395 -15.20 13.28 17.19
CA ARG A 395 -15.65 12.39 16.11
C ARG A 395 -14.54 11.60 15.43
N GLY A 396 -13.26 11.79 15.79
CA GLY A 396 -12.14 11.09 15.14
C GLY A 396 -12.25 9.55 15.20
N HIS A 397 -12.86 9.03 16.26
CA HIS A 397 -13.20 7.61 16.41
C HIS A 397 -14.05 7.04 15.26
N LEU A 398 -14.88 7.86 14.59
CA LEU A 398 -15.74 7.44 13.47
C LEU A 398 -14.95 7.14 12.19
N ILE A 399 -13.70 7.60 12.09
CA ILE A 399 -12.79 7.32 10.97
C ILE A 399 -11.54 6.55 11.44
N ALA A 400 -11.60 5.97 12.63
CA ALA A 400 -10.52 5.16 13.17
C ALA A 400 -10.47 3.79 12.47
N ASP A 401 -9.25 3.32 12.25
CA ASP A 401 -8.89 2.11 11.53
C ASP A 401 -9.07 0.87 12.46
N VAL A 402 -10.29 0.62 12.91
CA VAL A 402 -10.61 -0.35 14.00
C VAL A 402 -11.19 -1.69 13.52
N ASP A 403 -11.69 -1.78 12.29
CA ASP A 403 -12.22 -3.03 11.72
C ASP A 403 -11.05 -3.85 11.10
N PRO A 404 -10.76 -5.06 11.59
CA PRO A 404 -9.72 -5.91 11.00
C PRO A 404 -10.12 -6.58 9.69
N LEU A 405 -11.39 -6.48 9.27
CA LEU A 405 -11.94 -7.12 8.07
C LEU A 405 -12.19 -6.14 6.91
N ASP A 406 -11.93 -4.84 7.10
CA ASP A 406 -12.23 -3.77 6.14
C ASP A 406 -13.67 -3.82 5.56
N MET A 407 -14.65 -4.30 6.35
CA MET A 407 -16.04 -4.47 5.93
C MET A 407 -16.90 -3.22 6.19
N LEU A 408 -16.56 -2.43 7.21
CA LEU A 408 -17.19 -1.13 7.42
C LEU A 408 -16.90 -0.21 6.22
N PRO A 409 -17.92 0.44 5.64
CA PRO A 409 -17.71 1.35 4.53
C PRO A 409 -16.82 2.51 4.95
N LEU A 410 -15.91 2.94 4.06
CA LEU A 410 -15.08 4.14 4.20
C LEU A 410 -15.91 5.34 4.71
N HIS A 411 -15.83 5.61 6.02
CA HIS A 411 -16.63 6.63 6.67
C HIS A 411 -16.08 8.03 6.34
N HIS A 412 -16.46 8.56 5.19
CA HIS A 412 -16.22 9.96 4.84
C HIS A 412 -16.98 10.87 5.81
N ASN A 413 -16.26 11.50 6.75
CA ASN A 413 -16.86 12.42 7.71
C ASN A 413 -16.47 13.87 7.38
N ALA A 414 -17.43 14.60 6.80
CA ALA A 414 -17.26 16.00 6.39
C ALA A 414 -16.76 16.92 7.52
N GLU A 415 -17.05 16.62 8.79
CA GLU A 415 -16.55 17.43 9.92
C GLU A 415 -15.06 17.24 10.21
N LEU A 416 -14.36 16.31 9.55
CA LEU A 416 -12.92 16.04 9.71
C LEU A 416 -12.08 16.45 8.49
N ASP A 417 -12.74 16.82 7.39
CA ASP A 417 -12.15 17.31 6.14
C ASP A 417 -11.78 18.79 6.22
N LEU A 418 -10.73 19.21 5.50
CA LEU A 418 -10.21 20.59 5.58
C LEU A 418 -11.12 21.59 4.85
N GLU A 419 -11.73 21.13 3.77
CA GLU A 419 -12.59 21.86 2.86
C GLU A 419 -13.82 22.44 3.60
N THR A 420 -14.40 21.67 4.53
CA THR A 420 -15.53 22.10 5.39
C THR A 420 -15.20 23.32 6.25
N TYR A 421 -13.93 23.51 6.58
CA TYR A 421 -13.43 24.63 7.39
C TYR A 421 -12.85 25.78 6.53
N GLY A 422 -12.89 25.68 5.20
CA GLY A 422 -12.25 26.63 4.29
C GLY A 422 -10.72 26.59 4.35
N LEU A 423 -10.16 25.48 4.85
CA LEU A 423 -8.72 25.21 4.88
C LEU A 423 -8.31 24.44 3.62
N THR A 424 -7.10 24.68 3.14
CA THR A 424 -6.62 24.13 1.87
C THR A 424 -5.27 23.45 1.99
N ILE A 425 -4.83 22.72 0.95
CA ILE A 425 -3.48 22.16 0.84
C ILE A 425 -2.36 23.22 0.95
N TRP A 426 -2.67 24.50 0.74
CA TRP A 426 -1.75 25.62 0.86
C TRP A 426 -1.59 26.11 2.31
N ASP A 427 -2.57 25.81 3.17
CA ASP A 427 -2.54 26.13 4.59
C ASP A 427 -1.75 25.09 5.42
N LEU A 428 -1.46 23.91 4.85
CA LEU A 428 -0.76 22.80 5.54
C LEU A 428 0.56 23.24 6.19
N ASP A 429 1.36 24.05 5.48
CA ASP A 429 2.68 24.49 5.95
C ASP A 429 2.62 25.88 6.62
N ARG A 430 1.42 26.38 6.94
CA ARG A 430 1.19 27.61 7.70
C ARG A 430 0.98 27.29 9.18
N GLU A 431 1.46 28.19 10.03
CA GLU A 431 1.39 28.06 11.49
C GLU A 431 0.07 28.60 12.07
N PHE A 432 -0.47 27.88 13.05
CA PHE A 432 -1.69 28.21 13.77
C PHE A 432 -1.54 27.96 15.27
N ILE A 433 -2.23 28.78 16.06
CA ILE A 433 -2.36 28.58 17.51
C ILE A 433 -3.26 27.36 17.76
N THR A 434 -2.84 26.46 18.64
CA THR A 434 -3.51 25.17 18.87
C THR A 434 -4.25 25.10 20.21
N GLY A 435 -3.95 26.02 21.13
CA GLY A 435 -4.42 25.95 22.52
C GLY A 435 -3.78 24.80 23.32
N GLY A 436 -2.46 24.64 23.19
CA GLY A 436 -1.68 23.65 23.94
C GLY A 436 -1.80 22.21 23.46
N VAL A 437 -2.07 21.96 22.16
CA VAL A 437 -2.03 20.61 21.59
C VAL A 437 -0.62 20.03 21.76
N GLN A 438 -0.52 18.91 22.48
CA GLN A 438 0.76 18.28 22.87
C GLN A 438 1.74 19.21 23.60
N GLY A 439 1.23 20.22 24.31
CA GLY A 439 2.06 21.20 25.01
C GLY A 439 2.79 22.19 24.09
N ARG A 440 2.44 22.24 22.79
CA ARG A 440 2.94 23.23 21.83
C ARG A 440 1.84 24.22 21.48
N ASP A 441 2.02 25.49 21.78
CA ASP A 441 0.99 26.52 21.55
C ASP A 441 0.78 26.86 20.07
N ILE A 442 1.81 26.66 19.24
CA ILE A 442 1.79 26.91 17.79
C ILE A 442 2.27 25.64 17.08
N LEU A 443 1.59 25.25 16.00
CA LEU A 443 1.98 24.17 15.09
C LEU A 443 1.67 24.56 13.64
N SER A 444 2.38 23.97 12.68
CA SER A 444 1.89 23.93 11.29
C SER A 444 0.59 23.12 11.22
N LEU A 445 -0.33 23.47 10.32
CA LEU A 445 -1.57 22.71 10.13
C LEU A 445 -1.29 21.23 9.77
N ARG A 446 -0.21 20.97 9.03
CA ARG A 446 0.32 19.62 8.74
C ARG A 446 0.61 18.84 10.01
N GLU A 447 1.44 19.38 10.91
CA GLU A 447 1.79 18.71 12.17
C GLU A 447 0.57 18.53 13.05
N LEU A 448 -0.33 19.51 13.07
CA LEU A 448 -1.58 19.44 13.81
C LEU A 448 -2.46 18.28 13.32
N ILE A 449 -2.67 18.15 12.01
CA ILE A 449 -3.47 17.06 11.43
C ILE A 449 -2.84 15.70 11.69
N ASP A 450 -1.52 15.56 11.51
CA ASP A 450 -0.79 14.31 11.81
C ASP A 450 -0.98 13.91 13.29
N VAL A 451 -0.78 14.85 14.21
CA VAL A 451 -1.02 14.63 15.64
C VAL A 451 -2.47 14.22 15.93
N MET A 452 -3.46 14.85 15.30
CA MET A 452 -4.87 14.51 15.50
C MET A 452 -5.22 13.12 14.92
N ARG A 453 -4.72 12.79 13.73
CA ARG A 453 -4.92 11.46 13.12
C ARG A 453 -4.27 10.36 13.96
N ARG A 454 -3.03 10.56 14.42
CA ARG A 454 -2.34 9.61 15.31
C ARG A 454 -3.07 9.43 16.65
N ALA A 455 -3.59 10.50 17.25
CA ALA A 455 -4.26 10.45 18.55
C ALA A 455 -5.71 9.90 18.53
N TYR A 456 -6.47 10.10 17.44
CA TYR A 456 -7.92 9.83 17.42
C TYR A 456 -8.40 8.93 16.28
N CYS A 457 -7.60 8.71 15.23
CA CYS A 457 -7.98 7.98 14.00
C CYS A 457 -7.07 6.78 13.70
N GLY A 458 -6.25 6.36 14.67
CA GLY A 458 -5.34 5.21 14.53
C GLY A 458 -6.06 3.87 14.62
N LYS A 459 -5.32 2.83 15.03
CA LYS A 459 -5.89 1.49 15.35
C LYS A 459 -6.73 1.46 16.64
N VAL A 460 -7.02 2.62 17.23
CA VAL A 460 -7.82 2.80 18.44
C VAL A 460 -8.68 4.05 18.24
N GLY A 461 -10.00 3.87 18.19
CA GLY A 461 -10.97 4.97 18.30
C GLY A 461 -11.25 5.26 19.77
N ILE A 462 -11.30 6.54 20.18
CA ILE A 462 -11.46 6.92 21.59
C ILE A 462 -12.61 7.89 21.78
N GLU A 463 -13.66 7.44 22.47
CA GLU A 463 -14.82 8.23 22.85
C GLU A 463 -14.71 8.68 24.31
N TYR A 464 -14.60 9.99 24.53
CA TYR A 464 -14.46 10.54 25.89
C TYR A 464 -15.07 11.93 26.10
N ARG A 465 -15.51 12.60 25.03
CA ARG A 465 -16.02 13.99 25.12
C ARG A 465 -17.36 14.08 25.84
N HIS A 466 -18.12 12.98 25.91
CA HIS A 466 -19.34 12.85 26.69
C HIS A 466 -19.10 12.92 28.22
N ILE A 467 -17.88 12.63 28.69
CA ILE A 467 -17.52 12.69 30.12
C ILE A 467 -17.64 14.12 30.61
N GLN A 468 -18.32 14.35 31.73
CA GLN A 468 -18.50 15.71 32.26
C GLN A 468 -17.23 16.27 32.92
N SER A 469 -16.52 15.47 33.71
CA SER A 469 -15.32 15.90 34.46
C SER A 469 -14.20 16.44 33.56
N ARG A 470 -13.77 17.68 33.82
CA ARG A 470 -12.63 18.32 33.13
C ARG A 470 -11.32 17.60 33.42
N GLU A 471 -11.17 17.05 34.63
CA GLU A 471 -9.97 16.35 35.07
C GLU A 471 -9.78 15.05 34.29
N GLN A 472 -10.81 14.19 34.27
CA GLN A 472 -10.80 12.94 33.50
C GLN A 472 -10.57 13.20 31.99
N LYS A 473 -11.22 14.21 31.41
CA LYS A 473 -10.96 14.65 30.03
C LYS A 473 -9.55 15.19 29.79
N SER A 474 -8.85 15.65 30.83
CA SER A 474 -7.46 16.13 30.70
C SER A 474 -6.46 15.00 30.89
N TRP A 475 -6.72 14.10 31.85
CA TRP A 475 -5.97 12.87 32.03
C TRP A 475 -6.00 11.98 30.78
N LEU A 476 -7.18 11.75 30.18
CA LEU A 476 -7.28 10.97 28.93
C LEU A 476 -6.48 11.59 27.78
N ARG A 477 -6.49 12.92 27.63
CA ARG A 477 -5.66 13.62 26.62
C ARG A 477 -4.16 13.44 26.88
N GLU A 478 -3.74 13.35 28.13
CA GLU A 478 -2.36 13.07 28.51
C GLU A 478 -1.96 11.63 28.19
N GLN A 479 -2.83 10.65 28.49
CA GLN A 479 -2.59 9.25 28.10
C GLN A 479 -2.54 9.09 26.57
N MET A 480 -3.43 9.76 25.83
CA MET A 480 -3.41 9.78 24.36
C MET A 480 -2.09 10.31 23.79
N ARG A 481 -1.52 11.36 24.43
CA ARG A 481 -0.20 11.89 24.08
C ARG A 481 0.86 10.79 24.19
N GLY A 482 1.04 10.23 25.39
CA GLY A 482 2.11 9.27 25.67
C GLY A 482 1.99 7.96 24.89
N HIS A 483 0.77 7.47 24.65
CA HIS A 483 0.56 6.15 24.03
C HIS A 483 0.38 6.16 22.50
N PHE A 484 -0.07 7.27 21.90
CA PHE A 484 -0.37 7.32 20.45
C PHE A 484 0.38 8.40 19.66
N VAL A 485 0.90 9.44 20.33
CA VAL A 485 1.62 10.53 19.66
C VAL A 485 3.11 10.45 19.94
N ASP A 486 3.51 10.49 21.21
CA ASP A 486 4.92 10.45 21.63
C ASP A 486 5.34 9.01 21.96
N VAL A 487 4.99 8.10 21.05
CA VAL A 487 5.04 6.64 21.26
C VAL A 487 6.47 6.16 21.45
N THR A 488 6.78 5.69 22.66
CA THR A 488 7.98 4.87 22.89
C THR A 488 7.74 3.49 22.27
N PRO A 489 8.55 3.04 21.29
CA PRO A 489 8.35 1.74 20.66
C PRO A 489 8.51 0.60 21.68
N LEU A 490 7.56 -0.34 21.70
CA LEU A 490 7.65 -1.53 22.55
C LEU A 490 8.99 -2.26 22.34
N SER A 491 9.56 -2.74 23.45
CA SER A 491 10.83 -3.48 23.44
C SER A 491 10.73 -4.74 22.58
N LYS A 492 11.88 -5.26 22.13
CA LYS A 492 11.90 -6.50 21.35
C LYS A 492 11.37 -7.69 22.13
N ASP A 493 11.60 -7.72 23.44
CA ASP A 493 11.21 -8.85 24.28
C ASP A 493 9.72 -8.78 24.64
N THR A 494 9.19 -7.60 25.00
CA THR A 494 7.74 -7.38 25.13
C THR A 494 6.98 -7.77 23.85
N LYS A 495 7.54 -7.50 22.66
CA LYS A 495 6.94 -7.93 21.39
C LYS A 495 6.96 -9.45 21.19
N LYS A 496 8.00 -10.16 21.67
CA LYS A 496 8.03 -11.63 21.68
C LYS A 496 7.00 -12.18 22.65
N ASP A 497 6.88 -11.62 23.86
CA ASP A 497 5.95 -12.10 24.88
C ASP A 497 4.50 -11.99 24.40
N LEU A 498 4.14 -10.86 23.79
CA LEU A 498 2.83 -10.66 23.16
C LEU A 498 2.59 -11.65 22.01
N LEU A 499 3.60 -11.91 21.18
CA LEU A 499 3.51 -12.89 20.09
C LEU A 499 3.38 -14.33 20.61
N ILE A 500 4.10 -14.69 21.69
CA ILE A 500 4.00 -16.00 22.33
C ILE A 500 2.58 -16.20 22.88
N LYS A 501 2.00 -15.20 23.56
CA LYS A 501 0.61 -15.26 24.05
C LYS A 501 -0.43 -15.40 22.92
N LEU A 502 -0.19 -14.80 21.75
CA LEU A 502 -1.01 -15.02 20.56
C LEU A 502 -0.86 -16.45 20.01
N ILE A 503 0.37 -16.97 19.93
CA ILE A 503 0.66 -18.34 19.48
C ILE A 503 0.00 -19.36 20.42
N GLU A 504 0.11 -19.20 21.73
CA GLU A 504 -0.57 -20.04 22.74
C GLU A 504 -2.09 -20.07 22.53
N ALA A 505 -2.71 -18.90 22.31
CA ALA A 505 -4.13 -18.77 22.07
C ALA A 505 -4.57 -19.49 20.77
N GLU A 506 -3.84 -19.29 19.68
CA GLU A 506 -4.13 -19.86 18.36
C GLU A 506 -3.88 -21.39 18.32
N GLN A 507 -2.79 -21.86 18.91
CA GLN A 507 -2.45 -23.29 18.95
C GLN A 507 -3.44 -24.08 19.80
N PHE A 508 -3.93 -23.51 20.90
CA PHE A 508 -4.95 -24.15 21.74
C PHE A 508 -6.27 -24.38 20.96
N GLU A 509 -6.76 -23.39 20.21
CA GLU A 509 -7.96 -23.56 19.37
C GLU A 509 -7.73 -24.56 18.24
N LYS A 510 -6.57 -24.51 17.56
CA LYS A 510 -6.21 -25.45 16.50
C LYS A 510 -6.11 -26.89 17.01
N PHE A 511 -5.56 -27.09 18.21
CA PHE A 511 -5.53 -28.39 18.87
C PHE A 511 -6.94 -28.91 19.17
N LEU A 512 -7.79 -28.11 19.82
CA LEU A 512 -9.18 -28.49 20.12
C LEU A 512 -9.96 -28.79 18.84
N HIS A 513 -9.79 -28.00 17.78
CA HIS A 513 -10.44 -28.21 16.50
C HIS A 513 -10.03 -29.54 15.83
N THR A 514 -8.74 -29.86 15.86
CA THR A 514 -8.18 -31.06 15.23
C THR A 514 -8.52 -32.33 16.03
N LYS A 515 -8.45 -32.27 17.37
CA LYS A 515 -8.61 -33.42 18.26
C LYS A 515 -10.07 -33.76 18.55
N TYR A 516 -10.93 -32.75 18.74
CA TYR A 516 -12.33 -32.91 19.18
C TYR A 516 -13.32 -32.43 18.11
N LEU A 517 -13.20 -33.01 16.92
CA LEU A 517 -14.08 -32.77 15.77
C LEU A 517 -15.57 -32.89 16.15
N GLY A 518 -16.36 -31.89 15.75
CA GLY A 518 -17.80 -31.85 16.00
C GLY A 518 -18.24 -31.41 17.41
N GLN A 519 -17.34 -31.31 18.40
CA GLN A 519 -17.69 -30.79 19.72
C GLN A 519 -17.79 -29.25 19.73
N LYS A 520 -18.82 -28.71 20.41
CA LYS A 520 -18.97 -27.26 20.62
C LYS A 520 -17.91 -26.75 21.60
N ARG A 521 -17.03 -25.86 21.15
CA ARG A 521 -15.95 -25.24 21.96
C ARG A 521 -16.06 -23.72 22.15
N PHE A 522 -16.93 -23.04 21.39
CA PHE A 522 -17.06 -21.56 21.34
C PHE A 522 -15.72 -20.84 21.11
N SER A 523 -15.05 -21.20 20.01
CA SER A 523 -13.70 -20.76 19.65
C SER A 523 -13.46 -19.25 19.78
N LEU A 524 -12.24 -18.90 20.20
CA LEU A 524 -11.69 -17.55 20.18
C LEU A 524 -11.03 -17.18 18.83
N GLU A 525 -11.05 -18.06 17.82
CA GLU A 525 -10.49 -17.79 16.48
C GLU A 525 -11.00 -16.46 15.88
N GLY A 526 -10.07 -15.60 15.44
CA GLY A 526 -10.31 -14.22 15.00
C GLY A 526 -10.41 -13.18 16.12
N CYS A 527 -10.31 -13.58 17.39
CA CYS A 527 -10.38 -12.74 18.59
C CYS A 527 -9.27 -13.06 19.60
N GLU A 528 -8.19 -13.74 19.16
CA GLU A 528 -7.08 -14.26 19.97
C GLU A 528 -6.36 -13.17 20.77
N THR A 529 -6.38 -11.93 20.27
CA THR A 529 -5.82 -10.73 20.93
C THR A 529 -6.41 -10.48 22.32
N THR A 530 -7.56 -11.06 22.64
CA THR A 530 -8.13 -11.05 24.01
C THR A 530 -7.15 -11.66 25.03
N ILE A 531 -6.38 -12.69 24.68
CA ILE A 531 -5.44 -13.37 25.59
C ILE A 531 -4.25 -12.47 25.98
N PRO A 532 -3.42 -11.92 25.06
CA PRO A 532 -2.37 -10.98 25.45
C PRO A 532 -2.94 -9.70 26.09
N MET A 533 -4.15 -9.25 25.73
CA MET A 533 -4.81 -8.11 26.37
C MET A 533 -5.08 -8.37 27.86
N LEU A 534 -5.68 -9.53 28.20
CA LEU A 534 -5.92 -9.94 29.59
C LEU A 534 -4.60 -10.15 30.36
N ASP A 535 -3.59 -10.74 29.73
CA ASP A 535 -2.28 -10.96 30.37
C ASP A 535 -1.58 -9.62 30.71
N GLN A 536 -1.64 -8.62 29.82
CA GLN A 536 -1.13 -7.27 30.08
C GLN A 536 -1.97 -6.51 31.11
N LEU A 537 -3.29 -6.69 31.12
CA LEU A 537 -4.19 -6.14 32.16
C LEU A 537 -3.78 -6.66 33.54
N ILE A 538 -3.61 -7.97 33.69
CA ILE A 538 -3.24 -8.61 34.97
C ILE A 538 -1.86 -8.12 35.44
N LYS A 539 -0.87 -8.02 34.54
CA LYS A 539 0.45 -7.45 34.85
C LYS A 539 0.37 -6.00 35.31
N SER A 540 -0.34 -5.16 34.57
CA SER A 540 -0.56 -3.74 34.89
C SER A 540 -1.32 -3.54 36.22
N ALA A 541 -2.26 -4.45 36.53
CA ALA A 541 -3.00 -4.47 37.79
C ALA A 541 -2.10 -4.85 38.97
N ALA A 542 -1.26 -5.90 38.81
CA ALA A 542 -0.28 -6.32 39.80
C ALA A 542 0.72 -5.20 40.13
N GLU A 543 1.28 -4.55 39.10
CA GLU A 543 2.17 -3.40 39.25
C GLU A 543 1.53 -2.28 40.10
N ARG A 544 0.25 -1.99 39.85
CA ARG A 544 -0.55 -0.98 40.58
C ARG A 544 -1.01 -1.41 41.98
N GLY A 545 -0.86 -2.68 42.35
CA GLY A 545 -1.15 -3.18 43.70
C GLY A 545 -2.49 -3.90 43.87
N VAL A 546 -3.18 -4.23 42.78
CA VAL A 546 -4.36 -5.11 42.82
C VAL A 546 -3.93 -6.49 43.32
N SER A 547 -4.60 -7.02 44.36
CA SER A 547 -4.38 -8.36 44.91
C SER A 547 -5.34 -9.39 44.34
N ASP A 548 -6.54 -8.96 43.96
CA ASP A 548 -7.66 -9.82 43.59
C ASP A 548 -8.31 -9.34 42.29
N ILE A 549 -8.46 -10.24 41.31
CA ILE A 549 -9.22 -9.97 40.07
C ILE A 549 -10.36 -10.98 39.96
N TYR A 550 -11.58 -10.47 39.89
CA TYR A 550 -12.78 -11.26 39.64
C TYR A 550 -13.21 -11.10 38.19
N LEU A 551 -13.31 -12.22 37.47
CA LEU A 551 -13.66 -12.26 36.05
C LEU A 551 -15.07 -12.82 35.85
N GLY A 552 -15.86 -12.14 35.02
CA GLY A 552 -17.09 -12.65 34.42
C GLY A 552 -16.94 -12.69 32.91
N MET A 553 -17.40 -13.74 32.24
CA MET A 553 -17.38 -13.78 30.77
C MET A 553 -18.48 -14.65 30.15
N ALA A 554 -18.87 -14.27 28.95
CA ALA A 554 -19.65 -15.11 28.03
C ALA A 554 -18.87 -16.38 27.60
N HIS A 555 -19.53 -17.29 26.86
CA HIS A 555 -18.93 -18.56 26.45
C HIS A 555 -17.74 -18.45 25.47
N ARG A 556 -17.60 -17.33 24.74
CA ARG A 556 -16.62 -17.19 23.64
C ARG A 556 -15.19 -17.14 24.19
N GLY A 557 -14.35 -18.09 23.77
CA GLY A 557 -12.97 -18.22 24.22
C GLY A 557 -12.79 -18.62 25.69
N ARG A 558 -13.84 -19.02 26.41
CA ARG A 558 -13.74 -19.32 27.84
C ARG A 558 -12.73 -20.43 28.14
N LEU A 559 -12.68 -21.48 27.33
CA LEU A 559 -11.69 -22.56 27.47
C LEU A 559 -10.26 -22.04 27.29
N ASN A 560 -10.07 -21.07 26.39
CA ASN A 560 -8.79 -20.42 26.11
C ASN A 560 -8.35 -19.55 27.30
N VAL A 561 -9.28 -18.77 27.89
CA VAL A 561 -9.04 -18.00 29.12
C VAL A 561 -8.75 -18.92 30.32
N LEU A 562 -9.49 -20.02 30.48
CA LEU A 562 -9.23 -21.02 31.51
C LEU A 562 -7.81 -21.60 31.41
N ALA A 563 -7.38 -22.01 30.21
CA ALA A 563 -6.05 -22.59 29.99
C ALA A 563 -4.91 -21.57 30.09
N ASN A 564 -5.02 -20.42 29.40
CA ASN A 564 -3.89 -19.50 29.16
C ASN A 564 -3.87 -18.27 30.09
N ILE A 565 -4.98 -17.97 30.80
CA ILE A 565 -5.10 -16.83 31.71
C ILE A 565 -5.27 -17.26 33.18
N ILE A 566 -6.15 -18.21 33.48
CA ILE A 566 -6.36 -18.70 34.86
C ILE A 566 -5.34 -19.78 35.23
N GLY A 567 -5.12 -20.75 34.34
CA GLY A 567 -4.13 -21.80 34.50
C GLY A 567 -2.69 -21.31 34.41
N ASP A 568 -1.78 -22.11 34.99
CA ASP A 568 -0.34 -21.90 34.91
C ASP A 568 0.26 -22.87 33.87
N ALA A 569 0.93 -22.32 32.87
CA ALA A 569 1.61 -23.08 31.81
C ALA A 569 2.71 -24.04 32.33
N THR A 570 3.21 -23.83 33.56
CA THR A 570 4.16 -24.75 34.19
C THR A 570 3.51 -25.99 34.80
N HIS A 571 2.23 -25.91 35.18
CA HIS A 571 1.49 -27.00 35.82
C HIS A 571 0.47 -27.68 34.88
N ASN A 572 -0.07 -26.95 33.89
CA ASN A 572 -1.03 -27.42 32.88
C ASN A 572 -2.33 -28.05 33.45
N ASP A 573 -2.62 -27.79 34.72
CA ASP A 573 -3.75 -28.31 35.49
C ASP A 573 -5.12 -27.96 34.86
N MET A 574 -5.29 -26.73 34.39
CA MET A 574 -6.51 -26.30 33.70
C MET A 574 -6.64 -26.92 32.31
N ALA A 575 -5.53 -27.18 31.60
CA ALA A 575 -5.57 -27.89 30.32
C ALA A 575 -5.93 -29.37 30.50
N GLU A 576 -5.34 -30.05 31.50
CA GLU A 576 -5.69 -31.42 31.86
C GLU A 576 -7.15 -31.55 32.31
N ARG A 577 -7.64 -30.63 33.15
CA ARG A 577 -9.06 -30.51 33.53
C ARG A 577 -9.94 -30.41 32.28
N ILE A 578 -9.65 -29.47 31.39
CA ILE A 578 -10.42 -29.29 30.14
C ILE A 578 -10.42 -30.59 29.32
N PHE A 579 -9.26 -31.20 29.06
CA PHE A 579 -9.15 -32.39 28.22
C PHE A 579 -9.85 -33.61 28.83
N THR A 580 -9.81 -33.78 30.16
CA THR A 580 -10.54 -34.85 30.87
C THR A 580 -12.04 -34.75 30.60
N VAL A 581 -12.61 -33.54 30.70
CA VAL A 581 -14.02 -33.30 30.38
C VAL A 581 -14.29 -33.38 28.86
N PHE A 582 -13.27 -33.30 27.99
CA PHE A 582 -13.36 -33.62 26.56
C PHE A 582 -13.38 -35.12 26.23
N GLU A 583 -12.68 -35.95 27.01
CA GLU A 583 -12.77 -37.42 26.94
C GLU A 583 -14.04 -37.98 27.62
N GLY A 584 -14.84 -37.12 28.26
CA GLY A 584 -16.14 -37.48 28.85
C GLY A 584 -16.05 -38.03 30.28
N THR A 585 -14.97 -37.72 31.00
CA THR A 585 -14.77 -38.09 32.40
C THR A 585 -14.57 -36.85 33.28
N SER A 586 -14.54 -37.07 34.59
CA SER A 586 -14.48 -36.01 35.61
C SER A 586 -13.08 -35.95 36.20
N HIS A 587 -12.47 -34.77 36.23
CA HIS A 587 -11.13 -34.62 36.79
C HIS A 587 -11.18 -34.77 38.32
N PRO A 588 -10.32 -35.61 38.96
CA PRO A 588 -10.41 -35.90 40.40
C PRO A 588 -10.37 -34.67 41.31
N ASN A 589 -9.64 -33.64 40.91
CA ASN A 589 -9.53 -32.38 41.67
C ASN A 589 -10.73 -31.42 41.43
N PHE A 590 -11.61 -31.71 40.47
CA PHE A 590 -12.75 -30.88 40.07
C PHE A 590 -14.05 -31.70 39.93
N PRO A 591 -14.49 -32.45 40.96
CA PRO A 591 -15.65 -33.35 40.86
C PRO A 591 -16.99 -32.63 40.62
N ALA A 592 -17.05 -31.31 40.86
CA ALA A 592 -18.23 -30.49 40.57
C ALA A 592 -18.48 -30.29 39.05
N ASP A 593 -17.50 -30.61 38.19
CA ASP A 593 -17.60 -30.40 36.74
C ASP A 593 -18.67 -31.30 36.07
N GLU A 594 -19.15 -32.35 36.75
CA GLU A 594 -20.25 -33.21 36.26
C GLU A 594 -21.60 -32.48 36.16
N GLY A 595 -21.78 -31.40 36.92
CA GLY A 595 -23.09 -30.75 37.08
C GLY A 595 -23.50 -29.80 35.95
N ASP A 596 -22.57 -29.37 35.09
CA ASP A 596 -22.85 -28.39 34.03
C ASP A 596 -21.81 -28.47 32.89
N VAL A 597 -22.13 -27.89 31.74
CA VAL A 597 -21.27 -27.90 30.55
C VAL A 597 -19.95 -27.16 30.77
N LYS A 598 -18.89 -27.68 30.14
CA LYS A 598 -17.48 -27.25 30.27
C LYS A 598 -17.22 -25.74 30.20
N TYR A 599 -18.06 -25.02 29.44
CA TYR A 599 -17.97 -23.58 29.19
C TYR A 599 -18.87 -22.72 30.11
N HIS A 600 -19.44 -23.31 31.17
CA HIS A 600 -20.04 -22.59 32.31
C HIS A 600 -19.14 -22.64 33.56
N GLN A 601 -18.20 -23.60 33.62
CA GLN A 601 -17.41 -23.88 34.81
C GLN A 601 -16.49 -22.71 35.19
N GLY A 602 -16.48 -22.37 36.48
CA GLY A 602 -15.56 -21.40 37.07
C GLY A 602 -14.20 -22.01 37.42
N ALA A 603 -13.24 -21.16 37.78
CA ALA A 603 -11.90 -21.56 38.19
C ALA A 603 -11.22 -20.51 39.07
N PHE A 604 -10.28 -20.98 39.87
CA PHE A 604 -9.36 -20.13 40.64
C PHE A 604 -7.94 -20.33 40.09
N GLY A 605 -7.16 -19.27 40.09
CA GLY A 605 -5.75 -19.28 39.71
C GLY A 605 -4.98 -18.17 40.42
N ALA A 606 -3.67 -18.14 40.23
CA ALA A 606 -2.83 -17.06 40.74
C ALA A 606 -1.70 -16.78 39.74
N LYS A 607 -1.42 -15.51 39.47
CA LYS A 607 -0.27 -15.08 38.66
C LYS A 607 0.70 -14.26 39.50
N SER A 608 1.97 -14.64 39.46
CA SER A 608 3.06 -13.89 40.10
C SER A 608 3.72 -12.97 39.08
N VAL A 609 3.76 -11.66 39.39
CA VAL A 609 4.37 -10.60 38.57
C VAL A 609 5.24 -9.76 39.50
N ASP A 610 6.54 -9.67 39.22
CA ASP A 610 7.53 -8.90 40.01
C ASP A 610 7.42 -9.09 41.54
N ASN A 611 7.38 -10.35 41.97
CA ASN A 611 7.22 -10.80 43.36
C ASN A 611 5.89 -10.41 44.04
N LYS A 612 4.90 -9.91 43.29
CA LYS A 612 3.51 -9.76 43.74
C LYS A 612 2.65 -10.88 43.16
N THR A 613 1.79 -11.48 43.98
CA THR A 613 0.83 -12.50 43.52
C THR A 613 -0.56 -11.90 43.41
N VAL A 614 -1.17 -11.99 42.24
CA VAL A 614 -2.57 -11.62 42.00
C VAL A 614 -3.41 -12.89 41.93
N ARG A 615 -4.46 -12.97 42.77
CA ARG A 615 -5.44 -14.06 42.73
C ARG A 615 -6.46 -13.78 41.64
N LEU A 616 -6.74 -14.78 40.81
CA LEU A 616 -7.68 -14.71 39.70
C LEU A 616 -8.87 -15.63 40.02
N THR A 617 -10.09 -15.10 39.97
CA THR A 617 -11.32 -15.87 40.16
C THR A 617 -12.21 -15.69 38.94
N LEU A 618 -12.35 -16.74 38.12
CA LEU A 618 -13.34 -16.78 37.05
C LEU A 618 -14.66 -17.34 37.60
N SER A 619 -15.70 -16.51 37.66
CA SER A 619 -17.02 -16.91 38.15
C SER A 619 -17.71 -17.91 37.23
N SER A 620 -18.41 -18.90 37.79
CA SER A 620 -19.31 -19.77 37.03
C SER A 620 -20.53 -18.99 36.53
N ASN A 621 -21.03 -19.31 35.34
CA ASN A 621 -22.21 -18.62 34.77
C ASN A 621 -23.12 -19.57 33.99
N PRO A 622 -24.45 -19.34 34.00
CA PRO A 622 -25.37 -20.06 33.13
C PRO A 622 -25.22 -19.61 31.66
N SER A 623 -25.97 -20.24 30.74
CA SER A 623 -26.06 -19.80 29.35
C SER A 623 -26.77 -18.45 29.14
N HIS A 624 -27.42 -17.90 30.18
CA HIS A 624 -28.01 -16.57 30.13
C HIS A 624 -26.88 -15.53 30.16
N LEU A 625 -26.58 -14.95 29.00
CA LEU A 625 -25.52 -13.97 28.82
C LEU A 625 -25.74 -12.72 29.69
N GLU A 626 -24.66 -12.04 30.05
CA GLU A 626 -24.62 -10.81 30.87
C GLU A 626 -25.15 -10.92 32.33
N PHE A 627 -25.87 -11.99 32.70
CA PHE A 627 -26.32 -12.20 34.10
C PHE A 627 -25.18 -12.43 35.10
N VAL A 628 -23.99 -12.80 34.63
CA VAL A 628 -22.79 -12.95 35.47
C VAL A 628 -22.24 -11.61 35.97
N ASP A 629 -22.58 -10.51 35.31
CA ASP A 629 -22.02 -9.18 35.57
C ASP A 629 -22.33 -8.74 37.01
N ALA A 630 -23.61 -8.66 37.36
CA ALA A 630 -24.06 -8.32 38.71
C ALA A 630 -23.56 -9.30 39.79
N VAL A 631 -23.30 -10.57 39.42
CA VAL A 631 -22.72 -11.57 40.34
C VAL A 631 -21.26 -11.25 40.65
N VAL A 632 -20.47 -10.91 39.63
CA VAL A 632 -19.04 -10.55 39.78
C VAL A 632 -18.85 -9.20 40.47
N GLU A 633 -19.73 -8.24 40.22
CA GLU A 633 -19.82 -7.01 41.02
C GLU A 633 -20.05 -7.34 42.50
N GLY A 634 -21.02 -8.20 42.81
CA GLY A 634 -21.31 -8.66 44.16
C GLY A 634 -20.14 -9.42 44.83
N MET A 635 -19.45 -10.30 44.09
CA MET A 635 -18.27 -11.03 44.57
C MET A 635 -17.10 -10.08 44.89
N THR A 636 -16.81 -9.15 43.97
CA THR A 636 -15.78 -8.13 44.17
C THR A 636 -16.11 -7.26 45.39
N ARG A 637 -17.37 -6.81 45.48
CA ARG A 637 -17.81 -5.99 46.61
C ARG A 637 -17.73 -6.73 47.94
N ALA A 638 -18.06 -8.02 47.98
CA ALA A 638 -17.91 -8.84 49.18
C ALA A 638 -16.45 -8.91 49.64
N ARG A 639 -15.49 -9.11 48.71
CA ARG A 639 -14.05 -9.07 49.03
C ARG A 639 -13.61 -7.69 49.52
N GLN A 640 -14.10 -6.61 48.93
CA GLN A 640 -13.80 -5.25 49.40
C GLN A 640 -14.38 -4.94 50.79
N ASP A 641 -15.55 -5.50 51.11
CA ASP A 641 -16.14 -5.41 52.45
C ASP A 641 -15.34 -6.24 53.47
N GLU A 642 -14.86 -7.44 53.11
CA GLU A 642 -13.93 -8.26 53.92
C GLU A 642 -12.62 -7.50 54.21
N LEU A 643 -11.97 -6.93 53.18
CA LEU A 643 -10.77 -6.09 53.30
C LEU A 643 -10.99 -4.89 54.25
N PHE A 644 -12.19 -4.30 54.21
CA PHE A 644 -12.53 -3.12 55.02
C PHE A 644 -12.85 -3.48 56.49
N PHE A 645 -13.69 -4.49 56.71
CA PHE A 645 -14.18 -4.83 58.05
C PHE A 645 -13.24 -5.76 58.83
N GLU A 646 -12.60 -6.72 58.16
CA GLU A 646 -11.77 -7.76 58.80
C GLU A 646 -10.29 -7.38 58.75
N GLU A 647 -9.75 -7.07 57.56
CA GLU A 647 -8.34 -6.67 57.37
C GLU A 647 -8.09 -5.19 57.74
N LYS A 648 -9.14 -4.41 58.03
CA LYS A 648 -9.12 -3.00 58.46
C LYS A 648 -8.39 -2.06 57.49
N ILE A 649 -8.42 -2.38 56.20
CA ILE A 649 -7.90 -1.51 55.14
C ILE A 649 -8.86 -0.32 54.97
N ASP A 650 -8.31 0.86 54.71
CA ASP A 650 -9.13 2.05 54.43
C ASP A 650 -10.00 1.86 53.18
N ARG A 651 -11.25 2.35 53.22
CA ARG A 651 -12.29 2.00 52.24
C ARG A 651 -11.85 2.31 50.81
N GLU A 652 -11.28 3.48 50.57
CA GLU A 652 -10.89 3.86 49.21
C GLU A 652 -9.76 2.95 48.68
N LYS A 653 -8.84 2.48 49.54
CA LYS A 653 -7.82 1.49 49.16
C LYS A 653 -8.36 0.09 48.88
N THR A 654 -9.53 -0.28 49.42
CA THR A 654 -10.16 -1.57 49.08
C THR A 654 -10.58 -1.61 47.62
N PHE A 655 -10.96 -0.47 47.04
CA PHE A 655 -11.31 -0.36 45.62
C PHE A 655 -10.09 -0.57 44.70
N ASP A 656 -8.91 -0.10 45.11
CA ASP A 656 -7.66 -0.32 44.37
C ASP A 656 -7.13 -1.77 44.50
N ALA A 657 -7.60 -2.53 45.50
CA ALA A 657 -7.09 -3.87 45.81
C ALA A 657 -7.83 -5.01 45.10
N ALA A 658 -9.15 -4.86 44.86
CA ALA A 658 -9.99 -5.89 44.23
C ALA A 658 -10.71 -5.34 42.99
N LEU A 659 -10.37 -5.88 41.82
CA LEU A 659 -10.76 -5.38 40.50
C LEU A 659 -11.75 -6.34 39.79
N PRO A 660 -12.93 -5.88 39.36
CA PRO A 660 -13.80 -6.64 38.48
C PRO A 660 -13.43 -6.44 37.01
N VAL A 661 -13.44 -7.53 36.25
CA VAL A 661 -13.22 -7.56 34.80
C VAL A 661 -14.35 -8.35 34.14
N LEU A 662 -15.11 -7.72 33.25
CA LEU A 662 -16.26 -8.32 32.59
C LEU A 662 -16.04 -8.43 31.08
N ILE A 663 -16.34 -9.58 30.50
CA ILE A 663 -16.08 -9.89 29.08
C ILE A 663 -17.37 -10.29 28.36
N HIS A 664 -17.80 -9.44 27.44
CA HIS A 664 -19.13 -9.46 26.84
C HIS A 664 -19.08 -9.85 25.35
N GLY A 665 -20.21 -10.28 24.79
CA GLY A 665 -20.41 -10.32 23.33
C GLY A 665 -21.13 -9.05 22.84
N ASP A 666 -20.85 -8.55 21.63
CA ASP A 666 -21.41 -7.29 21.13
C ASP A 666 -22.95 -7.22 21.11
N ALA A 667 -23.60 -8.25 20.55
CA ALA A 667 -25.06 -8.30 20.45
C ALA A 667 -25.72 -8.47 21.83
N ALA A 668 -25.07 -9.16 22.76
CA ALA A 668 -25.59 -9.39 24.10
C ALA A 668 -25.42 -8.15 24.99
N PHE A 669 -24.25 -7.49 24.93
CA PHE A 669 -23.97 -6.23 25.62
C PHE A 669 -24.96 -5.11 25.25
N ALA A 670 -25.34 -5.03 23.96
CA ALA A 670 -26.33 -4.06 23.49
C ALA A 670 -27.78 -4.46 23.80
N GLY A 671 -28.10 -5.76 23.80
CA GLY A 671 -29.47 -6.26 23.84
C GLY A 671 -30.00 -6.67 25.23
N GLN A 672 -29.14 -6.94 26.22
CA GLN A 672 -29.56 -7.42 27.54
C GLN A 672 -29.67 -6.28 28.55
N GLY A 673 -30.88 -6.04 29.08
CA GLY A 673 -31.14 -4.95 30.04
C GLY A 673 -30.32 -5.02 31.34
N ILE A 674 -29.90 -6.22 31.76
CA ILE A 674 -29.09 -6.42 32.96
C ILE A 674 -27.73 -5.70 32.91
N VAL A 675 -27.20 -5.44 31.71
CA VAL A 675 -25.98 -4.64 31.51
C VAL A 675 -26.21 -3.20 31.99
N MET A 676 -27.31 -2.58 31.57
CA MET A 676 -27.66 -1.22 31.98
C MET A 676 -28.06 -1.14 33.45
N GLU A 677 -28.75 -2.16 33.98
CA GLU A 677 -29.02 -2.26 35.42
C GLU A 677 -27.72 -2.32 36.22
N THR A 678 -26.75 -3.13 35.79
CA THR A 678 -25.44 -3.28 36.47
C THR A 678 -24.60 -2.01 36.37
N LEU A 679 -24.50 -1.39 35.19
CA LEU A 679 -23.79 -0.10 35.00
C LEU A 679 -24.37 1.01 35.89
N GLN A 680 -25.69 1.03 36.12
CA GLN A 680 -26.35 1.99 37.00
C GLN A 680 -25.94 1.80 38.48
N LEU A 681 -25.48 0.61 38.89
CA LEU A 681 -25.01 0.34 40.25
C LEU A 681 -23.64 0.97 40.55
N ALA A 682 -22.81 1.24 39.54
CA ALA A 682 -21.42 1.66 39.71
C ALA A 682 -21.23 2.92 40.58
N GLY A 683 -22.21 3.84 40.56
CA GLY A 683 -22.22 5.05 41.39
C GLY A 683 -22.88 4.90 42.77
N LEU A 684 -23.60 3.81 43.05
CA LEU A 684 -24.40 3.65 44.25
C LEU A 684 -23.55 3.19 45.44
N LYS A 685 -23.59 3.90 46.57
CA LYS A 685 -22.81 3.56 47.78
C LYS A 685 -22.96 2.08 48.22
N GLY A 686 -24.16 1.52 48.09
CA GLY A 686 -24.45 0.12 48.43
C GLY A 686 -23.71 -0.91 47.57
N TYR A 687 -23.39 -0.57 46.31
CA TYR A 687 -22.94 -1.52 45.28
C TYR A 687 -21.59 -1.17 44.66
N ARG A 688 -21.14 0.09 44.71
CA ARG A 688 -19.90 0.57 44.08
C ARG A 688 -18.70 -0.29 44.47
N VAL A 689 -17.86 -0.58 43.47
CA VAL A 689 -16.61 -1.34 43.58
C VAL A 689 -15.35 -0.53 43.22
N GLY A 690 -15.50 0.76 42.89
CA GLY A 690 -14.39 1.60 42.40
C GLY A 690 -14.30 1.73 40.88
N GLY A 691 -15.01 0.87 40.14
CA GLY A 691 -15.05 0.84 38.68
C GLY A 691 -14.68 -0.54 38.14
N THR A 692 -15.13 -0.81 36.93
CA THR A 692 -15.09 -2.14 36.31
C THR A 692 -14.47 -2.05 34.93
N ILE A 693 -13.59 -2.98 34.57
CA ILE A 693 -13.03 -3.04 33.21
C ILE A 693 -13.91 -3.95 32.36
N HIS A 694 -14.66 -3.33 31.44
CA HIS A 694 -15.48 -4.03 30.46
C HIS A 694 -14.69 -4.26 29.17
N ILE A 695 -14.69 -5.50 28.67
CA ILE A 695 -14.07 -5.91 27.41
C ILE A 695 -15.15 -6.53 26.53
N VAL A 696 -15.60 -5.81 25.50
CA VAL A 696 -16.57 -6.36 24.54
C VAL A 696 -15.81 -7.05 23.41
N ILE A 697 -15.96 -8.37 23.28
CA ILE A 697 -15.45 -9.12 22.12
C ILE A 697 -16.39 -8.84 20.94
N ASN A 698 -16.14 -7.72 20.26
CA ASN A 698 -16.93 -7.29 19.12
C ASN A 698 -16.47 -7.99 17.83
N ASN A 699 -17.02 -9.18 17.59
CA ASN A 699 -16.78 -9.98 16.39
C ASN A 699 -17.76 -9.68 15.24
N HIS A 700 -18.49 -8.56 15.31
CA HIS A 700 -19.45 -8.07 14.30
C HIS A 700 -20.59 -9.05 13.95
N ILE A 701 -20.90 -10.06 14.79
CA ILE A 701 -21.98 -11.03 14.52
C ILE A 701 -22.56 -11.67 15.79
N GLY A 702 -23.86 -11.48 15.99
CA GLY A 702 -24.67 -12.11 17.03
C GLY A 702 -25.29 -13.44 16.55
N PHE A 703 -24.50 -14.52 16.57
CA PHE A 703 -24.84 -15.85 16.02
C PHE A 703 -25.11 -15.82 14.51
N THR A 704 -26.34 -15.48 14.10
CA THR A 704 -26.74 -15.27 12.69
C THR A 704 -27.26 -13.84 12.43
N THR A 705 -27.32 -13.00 13.46
CA THR A 705 -27.87 -11.65 13.42
C THR A 705 -26.76 -10.63 13.20
N SER A 706 -26.89 -9.78 12.19
CA SER A 706 -25.92 -8.73 11.91
C SER A 706 -26.03 -7.57 12.92
N PRO A 707 -25.01 -6.69 13.00
CA PRO A 707 -25.03 -5.54 13.90
C PRO A 707 -26.26 -4.63 13.74
N GLU A 708 -26.71 -4.40 12.51
CA GLU A 708 -27.82 -3.50 12.15
C GLU A 708 -29.18 -4.01 12.64
N ALA A 709 -29.29 -5.32 12.89
CA ALA A 709 -30.47 -5.95 13.47
C ALA A 709 -30.32 -6.21 14.99
N SER A 710 -29.14 -5.95 15.56
CA SER A 710 -28.82 -6.21 16.97
C SER A 710 -28.81 -4.95 17.85
N ARG A 711 -28.65 -3.76 17.26
CA ARG A 711 -28.63 -2.45 17.92
C ARG A 711 -29.18 -1.36 17.01
N SER A 712 -29.59 -0.22 17.59
CA SER A 712 -30.17 0.94 16.90
C SER A 712 -29.32 2.20 17.03
#